data_AF-A0AA43DAM1-F1
#
_entry.id   AF-A0AA43DAM1-F1
#
_cell.length_a   1.000
_cell.length_b   1.000
_cell.length_c   1.000
_cell.angle_alpha   90.00
_cell.angle_beta   90.00
_cell.angle_gamma   90.00
#
_symmetry.space_group_name_H-M   'P 1'
#
loop_
_entity.id
_entity.type
_entity.pdbx_description
1 polymer ?
#
loop_
_entity_poly.entity_id
_entity_poly.type
_entity_poly.pdbx_seq_one_letter_code
_entity_poly.pdbx_strand_id
1 'polypeptide(L)'
;MKTPYPVLFFLLLSITISAQHQHEAATTSALPRITNIEPQPLLAQALRVSEALSFIGSALPPKSNQQLSALESLPVDERTVEKIQEILDPYCLAMIDINAESRVKVVQGPVRPVLLQDGWTSFLVKVHNQAHITAALIVESPNALPALHRSTAAHRMAKENELTPGQLDNRFLELYMYNDRPLKANLSGIGLEYAVVQIYTRETGKKEAKFGFNVGQGSQDIGFRNTIDILFDIKPAVKVLLNIKDENKGSTMASFIITDGLDRFADSEGLNYFPDDYRLALAMARHWEEPRMKVPTHSLPPEQKLNGIYPLPSRRLAGRDTYPDFFFQPQVYRADGEHVYLPAGKYHVTYGKGPEYKTAQRVIIVPENVDSITLDFQLERWIHMAALGWYSADHHIHAAGCSHYESPEEGVLPEHMWRQIQGEDLNLGSNLTWGPSWYYQKQFFTGKDHPLSNQNTILRYDVEVSGFPSSHAGHIVLLNLKEDDYPGTAEIEQWPSWTLPILQWAKSQGGLTGYAHSGWGLAPVEPTDDFPNFVTPKMDGIGANEYVVTVAHNVIDFYSAGDTPAPAELNMWYHTLNCGFRTRISGETDFPCISDERVGRARIYAKLDKLDFPGYMDAIKKGKSYVSDGFSHLIDFKVNSI
;
A
#
# COMPACT_ATOMS: atom_id res chain seq x y z
N MET A 1 -36.39 7.24 39.32
CA MET A 1 -35.32 6.26 39.59
C MET A 1 -34.37 6.28 38.40
N LYS A 2 -33.23 6.96 38.55
CA LYS A 2 -32.14 7.00 37.56
C LYS A 2 -31.05 6.04 38.07
N THR A 3 -30.71 5.04 37.28
CA THR A 3 -29.60 4.12 37.52
C THR A 3 -28.27 4.81 37.20
N PRO A 4 -27.21 4.67 38.02
CA PRO A 4 -25.93 5.33 37.79
C PRO A 4 -25.03 4.49 36.88
N TYR A 5 -24.37 5.15 35.93
CA TYR A 5 -23.27 4.61 35.14
C TYR A 5 -22.00 4.52 36.01
N PRO A 6 -21.21 3.43 35.94
CA PRO A 6 -19.92 3.37 36.61
C PRO A 6 -18.89 4.16 35.81
N VAL A 7 -18.35 5.22 36.43
CA VAL A 7 -17.18 5.94 35.94
C VAL A 7 -15.96 5.04 36.19
N LEU A 8 -15.42 4.43 35.14
CA LEU A 8 -14.16 3.70 35.19
C LEU A 8 -13.01 4.72 35.24
N PHE A 9 -12.35 4.83 36.39
CA PHE A 9 -11.13 5.61 36.56
C PHE A 9 -10.00 4.90 35.79
N PHE A 10 -9.59 5.45 34.64
CA PHE A 10 -8.35 5.04 33.98
C PHE A 10 -7.18 5.51 34.84
N LEU A 11 -6.56 4.58 35.59
CA LEU A 11 -5.23 4.79 36.11
C LEU A 11 -4.26 4.75 34.92
N LEU A 12 -3.83 5.93 34.45
CA LEU A 12 -2.65 6.09 33.62
C LEU A 12 -1.43 5.65 34.43
N LEU A 13 -1.06 4.38 34.34
CA LEU A 13 0.30 3.96 34.66
C LEU A 13 1.20 4.42 33.50
N SER A 14 1.82 5.58 33.68
CA SER A 14 2.90 6.08 32.83
C SER A 14 4.12 5.17 32.98
N ILE A 15 4.16 4.06 32.26
CA ILE A 15 5.42 3.34 32.04
C ILE A 15 6.15 4.12 30.96
N THR A 16 7.11 4.94 31.38
CA THR A 16 8.11 5.53 30.50
C THR A 16 8.92 4.40 29.88
N ILE A 17 8.60 4.03 28.64
CA ILE A 17 9.47 3.22 27.79
C ILE A 17 10.59 4.17 27.35
N SER A 18 11.77 4.00 27.92
CA SER A 18 12.96 4.78 27.61
C SER A 18 13.42 4.49 26.18
N ALA A 19 13.38 5.52 25.34
CA ALA A 19 14.26 5.79 24.19
C ALA A 19 14.63 4.62 23.25
N GLN A 20 13.94 4.54 22.11
CA GLN A 20 14.59 4.09 20.87
C GLN A 20 15.71 5.10 20.54
N HIS A 21 16.90 4.58 20.25
CA HIS A 21 18.13 5.28 19.82
C HIS A 21 19.02 5.85 20.94
N GLN A 22 19.80 4.96 21.57
CA GLN A 22 21.02 5.38 22.26
C GLN A 22 22.08 5.78 21.23
N HIS A 23 22.15 7.08 20.93
CA HIS A 23 23.27 7.67 20.22
C HIS A 23 24.51 7.66 21.13
N GLU A 24 25.36 6.63 21.00
CA GLU A 24 26.72 6.67 21.57
C GLU A 24 27.59 7.64 20.74
N ALA A 25 28.14 8.67 21.39
CA ALA A 25 29.05 9.62 20.78
C ALA A 25 30.42 8.96 20.50
N ALA A 26 30.90 9.02 19.26
CA ALA A 26 32.25 8.63 18.88
C ALA A 26 33.09 9.85 18.46
N THR A 27 34.38 9.79 18.73
CA THR A 27 35.38 10.84 18.46
C THR A 27 35.90 10.81 17.02
N THR A 28 35.36 11.67 16.16
CA THR A 28 36.00 12.20 14.92
C THR A 28 35.59 13.66 14.73
N SER A 29 36.41 14.44 14.00
CA SER A 29 36.53 15.92 14.04
C SER A 29 35.26 16.70 14.46
N ALA A 30 35.38 17.47 15.54
CA ALA A 30 34.32 18.39 15.97
C ALA A 30 33.88 19.29 14.81
N LEU A 31 32.57 19.44 14.64
CA LEU A 31 32.02 20.39 13.66
C LEU A 31 32.51 21.80 13.99
N PRO A 32 32.77 22.65 12.97
CA PRO A 32 33.07 24.06 13.18
C PRO A 32 32.04 24.71 14.10
N ARG A 33 32.53 25.42 15.12
CA ARG A 33 31.68 26.24 15.98
C ARG A 33 31.31 27.52 15.25
N ILE A 34 30.03 27.77 15.11
CA ILE A 34 29.51 28.99 14.51
C ILE A 34 29.29 30.01 15.62
N THR A 35 29.73 31.25 15.37
CA THR A 35 29.67 32.39 16.30
C THR A 35 28.89 33.52 15.63
N ASN A 36 28.61 34.61 16.37
CA ASN A 36 27.84 35.75 15.87
C ASN A 36 26.42 35.38 15.39
N ILE A 37 25.74 34.52 16.14
CA ILE A 37 24.35 34.10 15.88
C ILE A 37 23.43 34.72 16.91
N GLU A 38 22.23 35.13 16.49
CA GLU A 38 21.18 35.60 17.39
C GLU A 38 20.76 34.50 18.37
N PRO A 39 21.02 34.64 19.69
CA PRO A 39 20.83 33.52 20.62
C PRO A 39 19.36 33.12 20.83
N GLN A 40 18.44 34.08 20.83
CA GLN A 40 17.02 33.83 21.13
C GLN A 40 16.31 33.06 20.00
N PRO A 41 16.43 33.43 18.72
CA PRO A 41 15.87 32.64 17.62
C PRO A 41 16.42 31.22 17.55
N LEU A 42 17.73 31.04 17.77
CA LEU A 42 18.37 29.73 17.78
C LEU A 42 17.84 28.85 18.93
N LEU A 43 17.68 29.39 20.15
CA LEU A 43 17.11 28.64 21.28
C LEU A 43 15.69 28.16 20.96
N ALA A 44 14.84 29.05 20.44
CA ALA A 44 13.47 28.68 20.05
C ALA A 44 13.43 27.65 18.91
N GLN A 45 14.43 27.65 18.02
CA GLN A 45 14.57 26.66 16.96
C GLN A 45 15.00 25.30 17.53
N ALA A 46 16.00 25.28 18.42
CA ALA A 46 16.52 24.08 19.04
C ALA A 46 15.46 23.35 19.90
N LEU A 47 14.64 24.09 20.65
CA LEU A 47 13.54 23.52 21.44
C LEU A 47 12.49 22.84 20.54
N ARG A 48 12.12 23.48 19.43
CA ARG A 48 11.20 22.89 18.43
C ARG A 48 11.80 21.65 17.76
N VAL A 49 13.11 21.60 17.55
CA VAL A 49 13.80 20.39 17.06
C VAL A 49 13.69 19.25 18.08
N SER A 50 13.86 19.52 19.38
CA SER A 50 13.67 18.52 20.43
C SER A 50 12.22 18.00 20.51
N GLU A 51 11.25 18.91 20.39
CA GLU A 51 9.82 18.57 20.34
C GLU A 51 9.49 17.72 19.11
N ALA A 52 9.97 18.11 17.93
CA ALA A 52 9.81 17.37 16.68
C ALA A 52 10.38 15.95 16.76
N LEU A 53 11.63 15.82 17.24
CA LEU A 53 12.27 14.52 17.45
C LEU A 53 11.46 13.64 18.40
N SER A 54 10.88 14.21 19.46
CA SER A 54 10.04 13.46 20.38
C SER A 54 8.73 13.01 19.73
N PHE A 55 8.11 13.86 18.91
CA PHE A 55 6.86 13.57 18.20
C PHE A 55 7.01 12.38 17.22
N ILE A 56 8.09 12.35 16.45
CA ILE A 56 8.36 11.29 15.47
C ILE A 56 8.99 10.00 16.07
N GLY A 57 9.05 9.91 17.40
CA GLY A 57 9.59 8.74 18.11
C GLY A 57 11.11 8.62 18.08
N SER A 58 11.84 9.71 17.88
CA SER A 58 13.32 9.79 17.87
C SER A 58 13.85 10.78 18.92
N ALA A 59 13.23 10.82 20.10
CA ALA A 59 13.53 11.80 21.15
C ALA A 59 15.03 11.85 21.51
N LEU A 60 15.54 13.06 21.78
CA LEU A 60 16.90 13.23 22.29
C LEU A 60 17.07 12.46 23.61
N PRO A 61 18.28 11.93 23.91
CA PRO A 61 18.57 11.28 25.18
C PRO A 61 18.14 12.17 26.37
N PRO A 62 17.59 11.61 27.45
CA PRO A 62 17.00 12.39 28.54
C PRO A 62 17.91 13.48 29.09
N LYS A 63 19.22 13.20 29.20
CA LYS A 63 20.23 14.16 29.64
C LYS A 63 20.31 15.38 28.71
N SER A 64 20.39 15.16 27.40
CA SER A 64 20.51 16.23 26.40
C SER A 64 19.24 17.05 26.31
N ASN A 65 18.08 16.38 26.38
CA ASN A 65 16.79 17.07 26.41
C ASN A 65 16.66 17.97 27.66
N GLN A 66 17.01 17.46 28.85
CA GLN A 66 17.03 18.25 30.09
C GLN A 66 18.01 19.43 30.02
N GLN A 67 19.20 19.23 29.47
CA GLN A 67 20.19 20.30 29.29
C GLN A 67 19.68 21.39 28.36
N LEU A 68 18.96 21.02 27.29
CA LEU A 68 18.40 21.97 26.33
C LEU A 68 17.26 22.78 26.94
N SER A 69 16.29 22.13 27.60
CA SER A 69 15.18 22.82 28.29
C SER A 69 15.66 23.74 29.41
N ALA A 70 16.75 23.39 30.10
CA ALA A 70 17.32 24.25 31.15
C ALA A 70 17.82 25.60 30.62
N LEU A 71 18.15 25.71 29.33
CA LEU A 71 18.59 26.97 28.72
C LEU A 71 17.48 28.04 28.69
N GLU A 72 16.21 27.65 28.72
CA GLU A 72 15.06 28.58 28.76
C GLU A 72 15.04 29.46 30.01
N SER A 73 15.62 28.95 31.12
CA SER A 73 15.67 29.65 32.40
C SER A 73 16.94 30.46 32.61
N LEU A 74 17.85 30.49 31.62
CA LEU A 74 19.13 31.20 31.69
C LEU A 74 19.09 32.48 30.86
N PRO A 75 19.99 33.46 31.12
CA PRO A 75 20.19 34.59 30.24
C PRO A 75 20.52 34.12 28.82
N VAL A 76 19.82 34.70 27.84
CA VAL A 76 19.93 34.32 26.43
C VAL A 76 21.03 35.17 25.77
N ASP A 77 22.24 34.63 25.71
CA ASP A 77 23.46 35.30 25.25
C ASP A 77 24.33 34.39 24.36
N GLU A 78 25.54 34.81 24.01
CA GLU A 78 26.45 34.00 23.18
C GLU A 78 26.74 32.61 23.80
N ARG A 79 26.71 32.47 25.12
CA ARG A 79 26.91 31.17 25.78
C ARG A 79 25.74 30.23 25.53
N THR A 80 24.55 30.75 25.29
CA THR A 80 23.39 29.95 24.86
C THR A 80 23.67 29.31 23.49
N VAL A 81 24.18 30.08 22.53
CA VAL A 81 24.57 29.59 21.18
C VAL A 81 25.65 28.51 21.29
N GLU A 82 26.62 28.73 22.16
CA GLU A 82 27.68 27.77 22.47
C GLU A 82 27.13 26.45 23.02
N LYS A 83 26.23 26.52 24.00
CA LYS A 83 25.64 25.36 24.66
C LYS A 83 24.70 24.57 23.75
N ILE A 84 23.92 25.23 22.89
CA ILE A 84 23.07 24.54 21.93
C ILE A 84 23.91 23.67 20.99
N GLN A 85 25.02 24.22 20.45
CA GLN A 85 25.94 23.46 19.60
C GLN A 85 26.58 22.28 20.36
N GLU A 86 27.00 22.47 21.62
CA GLU A 86 27.54 21.37 22.44
C GLU A 86 26.52 20.25 22.67
N ILE A 87 25.23 20.57 22.76
CA ILE A 87 24.16 19.60 22.98
C ILE A 87 23.77 18.90 21.68
N LEU A 88 23.62 19.63 20.57
CA LEU A 88 23.02 19.12 19.33
C LEU A 88 24.04 18.60 18.29
N ASP A 89 25.23 19.19 18.20
CA ASP A 89 26.25 18.76 17.23
C ASP A 89 26.62 17.26 17.31
N PRO A 90 26.66 16.61 18.50
CA PRO A 90 26.92 15.16 18.60
C PRO A 90 25.89 14.27 17.87
N TYR A 91 24.69 14.77 17.59
CA TYR A 91 23.63 14.04 16.89
C TYR A 91 23.57 14.35 15.39
N CYS A 92 24.48 15.18 14.89
CA CYS A 92 24.48 15.59 13.49
C CYS A 92 25.15 14.55 12.59
N LEU A 93 24.42 14.10 11.56
CA LEU A 93 24.94 13.28 10.46
C LEU A 93 25.79 14.09 9.50
N ALA A 94 25.45 15.37 9.32
CA ALA A 94 26.14 16.29 8.45
C ALA A 94 26.05 17.73 8.96
N MET A 95 27.00 18.56 8.53
CA MET A 95 26.89 20.01 8.56
C MET A 95 26.86 20.54 7.13
N ILE A 96 25.91 21.43 6.87
CA ILE A 96 25.67 22.12 5.62
C ILE A 96 26.10 23.57 5.81
N ASP A 97 27.06 24.00 5.03
CA ASP A 97 27.51 25.39 4.93
C ASP A 97 26.93 26.00 3.66
N ILE A 98 26.04 26.98 3.84
CA ILE A 98 25.46 27.80 2.78
C ILE A 98 26.18 29.13 2.84
N ASN A 99 27.05 29.37 1.86
CA ASN A 99 27.82 30.61 1.82
C ASN A 99 26.96 31.80 1.36
N ALA A 100 27.51 33.02 1.41
CA ALA A 100 26.80 34.24 1.01
C ALA A 100 26.32 34.23 -0.46
N GLU A 101 26.96 33.46 -1.34
CA GLU A 101 26.53 33.26 -2.74
C GLU A 101 25.54 32.09 -2.92
N SER A 102 24.94 31.59 -1.84
CA SER A 102 23.98 30.47 -1.84
C SER A 102 24.55 29.13 -2.35
N ARG A 103 25.87 28.95 -2.31
CA ARG A 103 26.53 27.68 -2.63
C ARG A 103 26.55 26.78 -1.41
N VAL A 104 26.23 25.51 -1.63
CA VAL A 104 26.14 24.49 -0.58
C VAL A 104 27.43 23.67 -0.52
N LYS A 105 27.99 23.56 0.67
CA LYS A 105 29.07 22.63 0.99
C LYS A 105 28.63 21.74 2.15
N VAL A 106 28.94 20.45 2.08
CA VAL A 106 28.56 19.48 3.10
C VAL A 106 29.81 18.83 3.68
N VAL A 107 29.81 18.64 5.00
CA VAL A 107 30.81 17.85 5.72
C VAL A 107 30.11 16.83 6.61
N GLN A 108 30.68 15.64 6.75
CA GLN A 108 30.14 14.61 7.63
C GLN A 108 30.22 15.07 9.09
N GLY A 109 29.14 14.84 9.84
CA GLY A 109 29.05 15.12 11.27
C GLY A 109 29.60 13.99 12.14
N PRO A 110 29.65 14.20 13.47
CA PRO A 110 30.34 13.31 14.39
C PRO A 110 29.47 12.13 14.85
N VAL A 111 28.17 12.11 14.55
CA VAL A 111 27.28 11.03 14.96
C VAL A 111 27.71 9.72 14.32
N ARG A 112 27.62 8.61 15.07
CA ARG A 112 27.88 7.29 14.51
C ARG A 112 26.78 6.94 13.50
N PRO A 113 27.12 6.60 12.24
CA PRO A 113 26.14 6.27 11.21
C PRO A 113 25.61 4.84 11.42
N VAL A 114 24.65 4.68 12.32
CA VAL A 114 23.97 3.40 12.61
C VAL A 114 22.52 3.50 12.16
N LEU A 115 22.03 2.54 11.39
CA LEU A 115 20.62 2.42 11.02
C LEU A 115 20.05 1.15 11.63
N LEU A 116 18.71 1.03 11.61
CA LEU A 116 18.01 -0.16 12.03
C LEU A 116 17.21 -0.75 10.86
N GLN A 117 17.35 -2.05 10.62
CA GLN A 117 16.56 -2.77 9.64
C GLN A 117 15.07 -2.61 9.95
N ASP A 118 14.27 -2.35 8.92
CA ASP A 118 12.83 -2.13 9.00
C ASP A 118 12.44 -1.07 10.04
N GLY A 119 13.33 -0.10 10.33
CA GLY A 119 13.10 0.95 11.31
C GLY A 119 13.56 2.33 10.82
N TRP A 120 12.76 3.36 11.09
CA TRP A 120 13.14 4.74 10.86
C TRP A 120 14.21 5.18 11.86
N THR A 121 15.29 5.77 11.33
CA THR A 121 16.36 6.37 12.12
C THR A 121 16.48 7.85 11.77
N SER A 122 16.41 8.71 12.78
CA SER A 122 16.50 10.16 12.61
C SER A 122 17.88 10.67 12.99
N PHE A 123 18.40 11.62 12.22
CA PHE A 123 19.62 12.35 12.54
C PHE A 123 19.39 13.85 12.42
N LEU A 124 20.24 14.63 13.09
CA LEU A 124 20.28 16.07 12.89
C LEU A 124 21.16 16.43 11.70
N VAL A 125 20.87 17.58 11.12
CA VAL A 125 21.70 18.25 10.11
C VAL A 125 21.91 19.68 10.57
N LYS A 126 23.17 20.04 10.83
CA LYS A 126 23.54 21.41 11.23
C LYS A 126 23.60 22.30 9.99
N VAL A 127 22.87 23.41 9.96
CA VAL A 127 22.82 24.32 8.81
C VAL A 127 23.41 25.67 9.20
N HIS A 128 24.58 26.01 8.64
CA HIS A 128 25.16 27.34 8.72
C HIS A 128 24.72 28.14 7.49
N ASN A 129 23.85 29.13 7.71
CA ASN A 129 23.12 29.83 6.67
C ASN A 129 23.57 31.28 6.55
N GLN A 130 24.74 31.50 5.91
CA GLN A 130 25.32 32.84 5.75
C GLN A 130 24.54 33.71 4.76
N ALA A 131 23.81 33.08 3.83
CA ALA A 131 22.96 33.76 2.86
C ALA A 131 21.54 34.07 3.39
N HIS A 132 21.20 33.69 4.62
CA HIS A 132 19.87 33.88 5.20
C HIS A 132 18.74 33.32 4.33
N ILE A 133 18.98 32.19 3.67
CA ILE A 133 18.04 31.54 2.76
C ILE A 133 16.81 31.06 3.53
N THR A 134 15.63 31.25 2.91
CA THR A 134 14.33 30.78 3.41
C THR A 134 13.65 29.79 2.46
N ALA A 135 14.43 29.13 1.60
CA ALA A 135 13.98 28.02 0.76
C ALA A 135 13.96 26.71 1.58
N ALA A 136 13.28 25.69 1.06
CA ALA A 136 13.30 24.35 1.64
C ALA A 136 14.70 23.74 1.49
N LEU A 137 15.18 23.09 2.55
CA LEU A 137 16.36 22.25 2.49
C LEU A 137 15.97 20.87 1.96
N ILE A 138 16.58 20.48 0.84
CA ILE A 138 16.31 19.22 0.16
C ILE A 138 17.50 18.29 0.39
N VAL A 139 17.20 17.03 0.69
CA VAL A 139 18.17 15.94 0.71
C VAL A 139 17.89 15.02 -0.47
N GLU A 140 18.95 14.56 -1.13
CA GLU A 140 18.87 13.64 -2.27
C GLU A 140 19.88 12.50 -2.08
N SER A 141 19.54 11.32 -2.58
CA SER A 141 20.47 10.19 -2.60
C SER A 141 20.17 9.30 -3.81
N PRO A 142 21.19 8.87 -4.58
CA PRO A 142 20.98 7.82 -5.59
C PRO A 142 20.50 6.51 -4.95
N ASN A 143 20.79 6.30 -3.66
CA ASN A 143 20.37 5.12 -2.91
C ASN A 143 18.91 5.18 -2.42
N ALA A 144 18.27 6.36 -2.50
CA ALA A 144 16.87 6.58 -2.16
C ALA A 144 15.96 6.74 -3.40
N LEU A 145 16.49 6.55 -4.62
CA LEU A 145 15.66 6.57 -5.83
C LEU A 145 14.59 5.47 -5.77
N PRO A 146 13.42 5.67 -6.41
CA PRO A 146 12.33 4.68 -6.41
C PRO A 146 12.79 3.29 -6.85
N ALA A 147 12.37 2.24 -6.15
CA ALA A 147 12.76 0.86 -6.48
C ALA A 147 11.80 0.18 -7.47
N LEU A 148 10.81 0.92 -7.98
CA LEU A 148 9.80 0.46 -8.93
C LEU A 148 9.29 1.64 -9.75
N HIS A 149 8.69 1.36 -10.91
CA HIS A 149 7.96 2.34 -11.71
C HIS A 149 6.48 1.94 -11.78
N ARG A 150 5.58 2.90 -11.56
CA ARG A 150 4.14 2.66 -11.67
C ARG A 150 3.79 2.18 -13.07
N SER A 151 2.76 1.35 -13.18
CA SER A 151 2.21 1.02 -14.49
C SER A 151 1.84 2.27 -15.29
N THR A 152 2.29 2.32 -16.53
CA THR A 152 1.88 3.31 -17.54
C THR A 152 0.59 2.91 -18.27
N ALA A 153 -0.04 1.81 -17.85
CA ALA A 153 -1.15 1.12 -18.54
C ALA A 153 -0.82 0.66 -19.97
N ALA A 154 0.44 0.74 -20.41
CA ALA A 154 0.88 0.26 -21.71
C ALA A 154 0.94 -1.28 -21.76
N HIS A 155 0.81 -1.85 -22.96
CA HIS A 155 0.91 -3.29 -23.19
C HIS A 155 2.29 -3.88 -22.86
N ARG A 156 3.31 -3.03 -22.75
CA ARG A 156 4.67 -3.37 -22.34
C ARG A 156 5.27 -2.28 -21.46
N MET A 157 6.19 -2.65 -20.58
CA MET A 157 7.01 -1.69 -19.83
C MET A 157 7.78 -0.77 -20.78
N ALA A 158 7.82 0.52 -20.42
CA ALA A 158 8.64 1.49 -21.13
C ALA A 158 10.13 1.20 -20.92
N LYS A 159 10.93 1.23 -21.98
CA LYS A 159 12.35 0.84 -21.94
C LYS A 159 13.17 1.73 -20.98
N GLU A 160 12.80 3.00 -20.87
CA GLU A 160 13.40 3.98 -19.95
C GLU A 160 13.10 3.69 -18.47
N ASN A 161 12.06 2.91 -18.18
CA ASN A 161 11.65 2.53 -16.82
C ASN A 161 12.27 1.18 -16.37
N GLU A 162 13.02 0.50 -17.24
CA GLU A 162 13.67 -0.77 -16.92
C GLU A 162 14.70 -0.58 -15.79
N LEU A 163 14.53 -1.32 -14.70
CA LEU A 163 15.45 -1.31 -13.55
C LEU A 163 16.30 -2.57 -13.52
N THR A 164 17.60 -2.39 -13.67
CA THR A 164 18.56 -3.50 -13.55
C THR A 164 18.67 -4.00 -12.11
N PRO A 165 19.04 -5.27 -11.88
CA PRO A 165 19.26 -5.81 -10.54
C PRO A 165 20.26 -4.98 -9.71
N GLY A 166 21.33 -4.47 -10.34
CA GLY A 166 22.32 -3.62 -9.65
C GLY A 166 21.77 -2.24 -9.27
N GLN A 167 20.86 -1.66 -10.08
CA GLN A 167 20.17 -0.43 -9.67
C GLN A 167 19.26 -0.68 -8.48
N LEU A 168 18.50 -1.78 -8.48
CA LEU A 168 17.64 -2.16 -7.35
C LEU A 168 18.46 -2.41 -6.07
N ASP A 169 19.60 -3.10 -6.17
CA ASP A 169 20.51 -3.35 -5.04
C ASP A 169 21.06 -2.03 -4.44
N ASN A 170 21.29 -1.04 -5.29
CA ASN A 170 21.79 0.27 -4.88
C ASN A 170 20.69 1.18 -4.32
N ARG A 171 19.42 0.96 -4.67
CA ARG A 171 18.27 1.75 -4.21
C ARG A 171 17.67 1.18 -2.94
N PHE A 172 18.42 1.16 -1.84
CA PHE A 172 18.05 0.47 -0.60
C PHE A 172 17.55 1.38 0.54
N LEU A 173 17.48 2.69 0.33
CA LEU A 173 17.02 3.66 1.32
C LEU A 173 15.61 4.18 0.99
N GLU A 174 14.92 4.57 2.05
CA GLU A 174 13.89 5.62 2.02
C GLU A 174 14.46 6.82 2.79
N LEU A 175 14.18 8.03 2.30
CA LEU A 175 14.81 9.24 2.81
C LEU A 175 13.81 10.39 2.87
N TYR A 176 13.76 11.07 4.01
CA TYR A 176 12.81 12.15 4.20
C TYR A 176 13.38 13.26 5.09
N MET A 177 13.27 14.52 4.66
CA MET A 177 13.53 15.68 5.52
C MET A 177 12.27 15.98 6.31
N TYR A 178 12.33 15.88 7.64
CA TYR A 178 11.19 16.25 8.47
C TYR A 178 11.09 17.77 8.55
N ASN A 179 10.04 18.32 7.94
CA ASN A 179 9.83 19.75 7.80
C ASN A 179 8.38 20.17 8.11
N ASP A 180 7.69 19.39 8.93
CA ASP A 180 6.35 19.71 9.43
C ASP A 180 6.39 20.19 10.90
N ARG A 181 5.23 20.61 11.41
CA ARG A 181 5.02 21.10 12.76
C ARG A 181 5.59 20.12 13.79
N PRO A 182 6.39 20.60 14.76
CA PRO A 182 6.60 22.01 15.13
C PRO A 182 7.69 22.76 14.32
N LEU A 183 8.37 22.09 13.39
CA LEU A 183 9.33 22.74 12.49
C LEU A 183 8.61 23.50 11.36
N LYS A 184 9.38 24.27 10.59
CA LYS A 184 8.90 24.98 9.41
C LYS A 184 9.27 24.17 8.16
N ALA A 185 8.43 24.24 7.12
CA ALA A 185 8.69 23.64 5.82
C ALA A 185 10.00 24.13 5.18
N ASN A 186 10.32 25.40 5.41
CA ASN A 186 11.49 26.07 4.88
C ASN A 186 12.48 26.46 5.97
N LEU A 187 13.73 26.69 5.57
CA LEU A 187 14.73 27.32 6.43
C LEU A 187 14.22 28.66 6.96
N SER A 188 14.60 28.99 8.19
CA SER A 188 14.10 30.16 8.89
C SER A 188 14.80 31.47 8.50
N GLY A 189 15.95 31.37 7.84
CA GLY A 189 16.81 32.51 7.49
C GLY A 189 17.76 32.95 8.61
N ILE A 190 17.74 32.31 9.78
CA ILE A 190 18.71 32.60 10.85
C ILE A 190 20.07 32.00 10.49
N GLY A 191 21.16 32.57 11.01
CA GLY A 191 22.51 32.17 10.62
C GLY A 191 22.91 30.74 11.00
N LEU A 192 22.24 30.12 11.97
CA LEU A 192 22.43 28.72 12.37
C LEU A 192 21.10 28.08 12.73
N GLU A 193 20.77 26.95 12.12
CA GLU A 193 19.60 26.13 12.49
C GLU A 193 19.88 24.63 12.33
N TYR A 194 19.06 23.80 12.97
CA TYR A 194 19.16 22.32 12.89
C TYR A 194 17.95 21.73 12.19
N ALA A 195 18.17 20.95 11.14
CA ALA A 195 17.11 20.20 10.47
C ALA A 195 17.15 18.72 10.87
N VAL A 196 16.06 17.99 10.61
CA VAL A 196 15.94 16.56 10.91
C VAL A 196 15.85 15.78 9.61
N VAL A 197 16.74 14.81 9.43
CA VAL A 197 16.69 13.84 8.32
C VAL A 197 16.32 12.47 8.86
N GLN A 198 15.34 11.83 8.25
CA GLN A 198 14.86 10.48 8.56
C GLN A 198 15.31 9.53 7.46
N ILE A 199 15.83 8.38 7.87
CA ILE A 199 16.36 7.34 6.98
C ILE A 199 15.74 5.99 7.37
N TYR A 200 15.24 5.24 6.40
CA TYR A 200 14.76 3.88 6.59
C TYR A 200 15.42 2.93 5.59
N THR A 201 15.62 1.68 5.99
CA THR A 201 16.12 0.61 5.12
C THR A 201 15.63 -0.76 5.57
N ARG A 202 15.59 -1.72 4.64
CA ARG A 202 15.29 -3.14 4.91
C ARG A 202 16.54 -4.02 4.88
N GLU A 203 17.69 -3.43 4.56
CA GLU A 203 18.97 -4.11 4.50
C GLU A 203 19.55 -4.35 5.90
N THR A 204 20.64 -5.11 5.97
CA THR A 204 21.44 -5.29 7.18
C THR A 204 22.94 -5.21 6.85
N GLY A 205 23.77 -5.05 7.88
CA GLY A 205 25.22 -5.04 7.73
C GLY A 205 25.77 -3.70 7.25
N LYS A 206 26.93 -3.72 6.59
CA LYS A 206 27.62 -2.50 6.14
C LYS A 206 27.16 -2.11 4.74
N LYS A 207 26.64 -0.89 4.60
CA LYS A 207 26.25 -0.29 3.30
C LYS A 207 26.72 1.16 3.25
N GLU A 208 27.29 1.57 2.13
CA GLU A 208 27.62 2.96 1.88
C GLU A 208 26.45 3.62 1.14
N ALA A 209 26.12 4.85 1.56
CA ALA A 209 25.15 5.66 0.85
C ALA A 209 25.69 7.08 0.63
N LYS A 210 25.33 7.64 -0.53
CA LYS A 210 25.67 9.00 -0.91
C LYS A 210 24.53 9.94 -0.57
N PHE A 211 24.81 11.05 0.09
CA PHE A 211 23.84 12.12 0.35
C PHE A 211 24.28 13.40 -0.32
N GLY A 212 23.35 14.04 -1.00
CA GLY A 212 23.46 15.41 -1.48
C GLY A 212 22.46 16.31 -0.77
N PHE A 213 22.85 17.57 -0.56
CA PHE A 213 21.94 18.58 -0.03
C PHE A 213 21.89 19.79 -0.96
N ASN A 214 20.71 20.40 -1.09
CA ASN A 214 20.49 21.60 -1.88
C ASN A 214 19.33 22.45 -1.33
N VAL A 215 19.21 23.69 -1.81
CA VAL A 215 18.17 24.65 -1.39
C VAL A 215 17.42 25.24 -2.61
N GLY A 216 17.25 24.43 -3.67
CA GLY A 216 16.58 24.79 -4.92
C GLY A 216 17.50 24.87 -6.16
N GLN A 217 16.88 25.01 -7.34
CA GLN A 217 17.59 25.03 -8.63
C GLN A 217 18.59 26.18 -8.71
N GLY A 218 19.87 25.84 -8.96
CA GLY A 218 21.00 26.78 -8.99
C GLY A 218 21.99 26.64 -7.83
N SER A 219 21.64 25.90 -6.77
CA SER A 219 22.55 25.58 -5.65
C SER A 219 23.33 24.27 -5.83
N GLN A 220 23.06 23.52 -6.91
CA GLN A 220 23.79 22.30 -7.26
C GLN A 220 25.22 22.64 -7.67
N ASP A 221 26.19 22.20 -6.86
CA ASP A 221 27.60 22.46 -7.13
C ASP A 221 28.15 21.48 -8.17
N ILE A 222 28.66 22.02 -9.28
CA ILE A 222 29.35 21.30 -10.36
C ILE A 222 30.60 20.56 -9.82
N GLY A 223 31.11 20.96 -8.64
CA GLY A 223 32.27 20.36 -7.97
C GLY A 223 31.98 19.24 -6.96
N PHE A 224 30.76 18.69 -6.87
CA PHE A 224 30.37 17.63 -5.92
C PHE A 224 30.53 17.97 -4.42
N ARG A 225 30.78 19.24 -4.07
CA ARG A 225 31.04 19.67 -2.67
C ARG A 225 29.79 19.63 -1.79
N ASN A 226 28.63 19.54 -2.41
CA ASN A 226 27.35 19.39 -1.74
C ASN A 226 26.98 17.93 -1.43
N THR A 227 27.91 16.99 -1.66
CA THR A 227 27.70 15.56 -1.40
C THR A 227 28.70 14.97 -0.42
N ILE A 228 28.26 13.96 0.33
CA ILE A 228 29.08 13.13 1.21
C ILE A 228 28.71 11.66 1.05
N ASP A 229 29.69 10.77 1.17
CA ASP A 229 29.50 9.32 1.20
C ASP A 229 29.65 8.84 2.65
N ILE A 230 28.67 8.09 3.15
CA ILE A 230 28.63 7.62 4.53
C ILE A 230 28.47 6.10 4.56
N LEU A 231 29.41 5.43 5.22
CA LEU A 231 29.31 3.99 5.51
C LEU A 231 28.47 3.76 6.76
N PHE A 232 27.28 3.20 6.60
CA PHE A 232 26.40 2.82 7.71
C PHE A 232 26.68 1.41 8.22
N ASP A 233 26.46 1.25 9.52
CA ASP A 233 26.35 -0.04 10.21
C ASP A 233 24.85 -0.29 10.51
N ILE A 234 24.19 -1.10 9.66
CA ILE A 234 22.75 -1.36 9.76
C ILE A 234 22.52 -2.56 10.67
N LYS A 235 21.90 -2.32 11.84
CA LYS A 235 21.59 -3.35 12.83
C LYS A 235 20.38 -4.17 12.41
N PRO A 236 20.40 -5.50 12.62
CA PRO A 236 19.23 -6.33 12.37
C PRO A 236 18.10 -5.96 13.32
N ALA A 237 16.87 -6.02 12.81
CA ALA A 237 15.67 -5.96 13.62
C ALA A 237 15.36 -7.34 14.22
N VAL A 238 14.42 -7.38 15.17
CA VAL A 238 13.99 -8.64 15.76
C VAL A 238 13.14 -9.39 14.75
N LYS A 239 13.49 -10.65 14.49
CA LYS A 239 12.67 -11.55 13.69
C LYS A 239 11.46 -12.02 14.50
N VAL A 240 10.27 -11.57 14.13
CA VAL A 240 9.01 -11.94 14.79
C VAL A 240 8.34 -13.06 14.02
N LEU A 241 8.51 -14.30 14.50
CA LEU A 241 7.83 -15.48 13.93
C LEU A 241 6.36 -15.51 14.34
N LEU A 242 5.50 -15.83 13.39
CA LEU A 242 4.05 -15.85 13.57
C LEU A 242 3.56 -17.30 13.52
N ASN A 243 3.14 -17.84 14.65
CA ASN A 243 2.40 -19.10 14.70
C ASN A 243 0.93 -18.78 14.50
N ILE A 244 0.32 -19.33 13.45
CA ILE A 244 -1.01 -18.93 12.99
C ILE A 244 -1.88 -20.18 12.90
N LYS A 245 -2.89 -20.23 13.77
CA LYS A 245 -3.82 -21.36 13.86
C LYS A 245 -5.24 -20.96 13.52
N ASP A 246 -5.91 -21.80 12.74
CA ASP A 246 -7.35 -21.71 12.47
C ASP A 246 -8.18 -22.23 13.65
N GLU A 247 -9.50 -22.16 13.56
CA GLU A 247 -10.45 -22.60 14.57
C GLU A 247 -10.31 -24.09 14.97
N ASN A 248 -9.69 -24.91 14.11
CA ASN A 248 -9.43 -26.34 14.31
C ASN A 248 -8.00 -26.63 14.77
N LYS A 249 -7.22 -25.59 15.09
CA LYS A 249 -5.78 -25.64 15.41
C LYS A 249 -4.89 -26.07 14.24
N GLY A 250 -5.41 -26.03 13.02
CA GLY A 250 -4.66 -26.23 11.79
C GLY A 250 -3.80 -25.01 11.46
N SER A 251 -2.65 -25.23 10.84
CA SER A 251 -1.80 -24.16 10.30
C SER A 251 -2.49 -23.48 9.13
N THR A 252 -2.52 -22.15 9.11
CA THR A 252 -3.19 -21.35 8.07
C THR A 252 -2.40 -20.08 7.74
N MET A 253 -2.83 -19.39 6.68
CA MET A 253 -2.46 -18.00 6.39
C MET A 253 -3.40 -17.02 7.10
N ALA A 254 -2.87 -15.85 7.44
CA ALA A 254 -3.63 -14.70 7.92
C ALA A 254 -3.11 -13.40 7.32
N SER A 255 -3.98 -12.40 7.31
CA SER A 255 -3.68 -11.00 7.02
C SER A 255 -3.29 -10.29 8.32
N PHE A 256 -2.27 -9.41 8.25
CA PHE A 256 -1.78 -8.61 9.38
C PHE A 256 -1.61 -7.16 8.96
N ILE A 257 -2.18 -6.24 9.73
CA ILE A 257 -1.82 -4.82 9.71
C ILE A 257 -1.03 -4.55 10.99
N ILE A 258 0.21 -4.10 10.85
CA ILE A 258 1.13 -3.87 11.97
C ILE A 258 1.50 -2.40 11.99
N THR A 259 1.20 -1.71 13.09
CA THR A 259 1.51 -0.28 13.25
C THR A 259 2.21 -0.01 14.58
N ASP A 260 3.08 0.99 14.64
CA ASP A 260 3.55 1.56 15.91
C ASP A 260 2.78 2.82 16.33
N GLY A 261 1.93 3.34 15.43
CA GLY A 261 1.09 4.52 15.66
C GLY A 261 1.84 5.85 15.63
N LEU A 262 3.13 5.85 15.30
CA LEU A 262 3.93 7.07 15.21
C LEU A 262 3.75 7.74 13.85
N ASP A 263 3.36 9.00 13.88
CA ASP A 263 3.28 9.84 12.70
C ASP A 263 4.65 10.46 12.39
N ARG A 264 5.31 9.93 11.37
CA ARG A 264 6.66 10.35 10.94
C ARG A 264 6.64 11.35 9.79
N PHE A 265 5.47 11.62 9.22
CA PHE A 265 5.33 12.45 8.01
C PHE A 265 4.37 13.64 8.20
N ALA A 266 3.60 13.66 9.29
CA ALA A 266 2.72 14.74 9.74
C ALA A 266 1.65 15.18 8.72
N ASP A 267 0.85 16.18 9.11
CA ASP A 267 -0.49 16.49 8.58
C ASP A 267 -0.51 17.55 7.47
N SER A 268 0.62 17.88 6.85
CA SER A 268 0.66 18.77 5.69
C SER A 268 -0.04 18.12 4.48
N GLU A 269 -1.37 18.25 4.38
CA GLU A 269 -2.21 17.75 3.28
C GLU A 269 -1.63 16.49 2.62
N GLY A 270 -1.68 15.37 3.36
CA GLY A 270 -0.92 14.10 3.20
C GLY A 270 -1.03 13.38 1.85
N LEU A 271 -0.74 14.11 0.80
CA LEU A 271 -0.99 13.86 -0.60
C LEU A 271 -0.09 14.71 -1.51
N ASN A 272 0.11 15.98 -1.13
CA ASN A 272 0.80 16.96 -1.96
C ASN A 272 2.33 16.96 -1.78
N TYR A 273 2.87 16.20 -0.81
CA TYR A 273 4.31 16.11 -0.60
C TYR A 273 4.99 15.00 -1.42
N PHE A 274 4.19 14.00 -1.85
CA PHE A 274 4.61 12.94 -2.75
C PHE A 274 3.69 12.87 -3.98
N PRO A 275 3.54 13.94 -4.78
CA PRO A 275 2.77 13.86 -6.02
C PRO A 275 3.34 12.75 -6.94
N ASP A 276 4.64 12.43 -6.78
CA ASP A 276 5.34 11.39 -7.52
C ASP A 276 5.55 10.07 -6.74
N ASP A 277 5.46 10.06 -5.40
CA ASP A 277 5.63 8.84 -4.59
C ASP A 277 4.32 8.34 -3.97
N TYR A 278 3.47 7.87 -4.87
CA TYR A 278 2.19 7.24 -4.62
C TYR A 278 2.25 6.01 -3.68
N ARG A 279 3.44 5.44 -3.40
CA ARG A 279 3.55 4.14 -2.72
C ARG A 279 3.19 4.21 -1.22
N LEU A 280 3.61 5.26 -0.52
CA LEU A 280 3.21 5.45 0.89
C LEU A 280 1.76 5.93 0.99
N ALA A 281 1.38 6.86 0.11
CA ALA A 281 0.06 7.49 0.14
C ALA A 281 -1.08 6.49 -0.07
N LEU A 282 -0.92 5.53 -1.00
CA LEU A 282 -1.94 4.50 -1.25
C LEU A 282 -2.13 3.57 -0.05
N ALA A 283 -1.05 3.04 0.53
CA ALA A 283 -1.16 2.10 1.65
C ALA A 283 -1.69 2.73 2.95
N MET A 284 -1.46 4.03 3.15
CA MET A 284 -1.97 4.76 4.32
C MET A 284 -3.45 5.11 4.20
N ALA A 285 -3.99 5.07 2.99
CA ALA A 285 -5.34 5.49 2.73
C ALA A 285 -6.33 4.34 2.97
N ARG A 286 -7.38 4.61 3.75
CA ARG A 286 -8.42 3.65 4.14
C ARG A 286 -9.66 3.80 3.25
N HIS A 287 -9.44 3.67 1.94
CA HIS A 287 -10.50 3.78 0.91
C HIS A 287 -11.67 2.80 1.11
N TRP A 288 -11.48 1.78 1.95
CA TRP A 288 -12.51 0.80 2.30
C TRP A 288 -13.48 1.25 3.39
N GLU A 289 -13.15 2.31 4.15
CA GLU A 289 -14.04 2.93 5.14
C GLU A 289 -14.87 4.07 4.53
N GLU A 290 -14.53 4.51 3.31
CA GLU A 290 -15.27 5.53 2.57
C GLU A 290 -16.45 4.88 1.80
N PRO A 291 -17.65 5.48 1.83
CA PRO A 291 -18.77 5.00 1.03
C PRO A 291 -18.36 4.92 -0.45
N ARG A 292 -18.68 3.81 -1.12
CA ARG A 292 -18.32 3.47 -2.51
C ARG A 292 -18.66 4.50 -3.61
N MET A 293 -19.11 5.71 -3.29
CA MET A 293 -19.21 6.86 -4.19
C MET A 293 -19.18 8.17 -3.39
N LYS A 294 -18.07 8.91 -3.48
CA LYS A 294 -17.97 10.36 -3.79
C LYS A 294 -16.60 10.87 -3.29
N VAL A 295 -15.75 11.25 -4.25
CA VAL A 295 -14.42 11.91 -4.12
C VAL A 295 -13.24 10.93 -3.98
N PRO A 296 -12.15 11.08 -4.78
CA PRO A 296 -10.90 10.39 -4.53
C PRO A 296 -10.34 10.79 -3.15
N THR A 297 -10.16 9.77 -2.31
CA THR A 297 -8.89 9.35 -1.71
C THR A 297 -8.12 10.43 -0.91
N HIS A 298 -7.66 10.06 0.29
CA HIS A 298 -6.69 10.79 1.14
C HIS A 298 -7.21 11.87 2.12
N SER A 299 -8.53 12.05 2.28
CA SER A 299 -9.11 12.99 3.24
C SER A 299 -9.63 12.34 4.52
N LEU A 300 -9.03 11.22 4.93
CA LEU A 300 -9.37 10.62 6.22
C LEU A 300 -8.97 11.56 7.36
N PRO A 301 -9.83 11.74 8.37
CA PRO A 301 -9.45 12.40 9.61
C PRO A 301 -8.17 11.78 10.17
N PRO A 302 -7.24 12.57 10.76
CA PRO A 302 -5.97 12.06 11.28
C PRO A 302 -6.11 10.84 12.21
N GLU A 303 -7.18 10.78 13.01
CA GLU A 303 -7.50 9.67 13.91
C GLU A 303 -7.88 8.37 13.20
N GLN A 304 -8.21 8.44 11.92
CA GLN A 304 -8.54 7.27 11.10
C GLN A 304 -7.34 6.80 10.28
N LYS A 305 -6.29 7.61 10.05
CA LYS A 305 -5.11 7.21 9.25
C LYS A 305 -4.29 6.11 9.94
N LEU A 306 -3.74 5.19 9.15
CA LEU A 306 -2.78 4.21 9.65
C LEU A 306 -1.38 4.85 9.66
N ASN A 307 -0.79 4.97 10.85
CA ASN A 307 0.52 5.59 11.04
C ASN A 307 1.57 4.55 11.42
N GLY A 308 2.76 4.67 10.83
CA GLY A 308 3.90 3.79 11.07
C GLY A 308 3.61 2.33 10.73
N ILE A 309 3.28 2.05 9.47
CA ILE A 309 2.96 0.71 8.95
C ILE A 309 4.24 -0.12 8.72
N TYR A 310 4.22 -1.40 9.11
CA TYR A 310 5.33 -2.33 8.97
C TYR A 310 4.98 -3.58 8.13
N PRO A 311 5.89 -4.05 7.26
CA PRO A 311 7.07 -3.34 6.74
C PRO A 311 6.66 -2.07 5.99
N LEU A 312 7.56 -1.09 5.85
CA LEU A 312 7.26 0.18 5.20
C LEU A 312 6.79 -0.04 3.75
N PRO A 313 5.57 0.40 3.37
CA PRO A 313 4.99 0.06 2.08
C PRO A 313 5.83 0.47 0.86
N SER A 314 6.42 1.67 0.82
CA SER A 314 7.27 2.14 -0.29
C SER A 314 8.53 1.31 -0.52
N ARG A 315 8.90 0.49 0.45
CA ARG A 315 10.07 -0.39 0.42
C ARG A 315 9.71 -1.87 0.28
N ARG A 316 8.44 -2.19 0.02
CA ARG A 316 8.00 -3.54 -0.37
C ARG A 316 8.27 -3.75 -1.85
N LEU A 317 8.85 -4.87 -2.19
CA LEU A 317 9.16 -5.25 -3.56
C LEU A 317 8.92 -6.74 -3.73
N ALA A 318 7.76 -7.09 -4.29
CA ALA A 318 7.30 -8.47 -4.33
C ALA A 318 8.30 -9.42 -5.00
N GLY A 319 8.98 -9.00 -6.07
CA GLY A 319 10.01 -9.79 -6.75
C GLY A 319 11.29 -10.06 -5.95
N ARG A 320 11.50 -9.41 -4.80
CA ARG A 320 12.69 -9.58 -3.94
C ARG A 320 12.40 -9.99 -2.51
N ASP A 321 11.22 -9.65 -2.01
CA ASP A 321 10.85 -9.94 -0.65
C ASP A 321 10.70 -11.45 -0.44
N THR A 322 11.18 -11.94 0.70
CA THR A 322 11.00 -13.36 1.08
C THR A 322 9.52 -13.75 1.12
N TYR A 323 8.67 -12.80 1.52
CA TYR A 323 7.22 -12.92 1.46
C TYR A 323 6.70 -11.72 0.65
N PRO A 324 6.14 -11.95 -0.54
CA PRO A 324 5.74 -10.89 -1.44
C PRO A 324 4.55 -10.12 -0.86
N ASP A 325 4.77 -8.84 -0.53
CA ASP A 325 3.74 -7.93 -0.05
C ASP A 325 3.57 -6.78 -1.05
N PHE A 326 2.34 -6.30 -1.23
CA PHE A 326 2.08 -5.17 -2.12
C PHE A 326 2.34 -3.85 -1.41
N PHE A 327 2.99 -2.93 -2.12
CA PHE A 327 3.37 -1.61 -1.60
C PHE A 327 2.17 -0.68 -1.39
N PHE A 328 1.05 -0.95 -2.06
CA PHE A 328 -0.17 -0.13 -1.98
C PHE A 328 -1.17 -0.65 -0.93
N GLN A 329 -0.87 -1.77 -0.26
CA GLN A 329 -1.73 -2.33 0.78
C GLN A 329 -1.16 -2.02 2.18
N PRO A 330 -2.00 -1.74 3.18
CA PRO A 330 -1.53 -1.65 4.57
C PRO A 330 -1.16 -3.04 5.11
N GLN A 331 -1.94 -4.06 4.78
CA GLN A 331 -1.76 -5.41 5.29
C GLN A 331 -0.63 -6.15 4.60
N VAL A 332 -0.10 -7.14 5.31
CA VAL A 332 0.77 -8.20 4.80
C VAL A 332 0.12 -9.55 5.05
N TYR A 333 0.44 -10.56 4.24
CA TYR A 333 -0.08 -11.91 4.45
C TYR A 333 1.04 -12.85 4.87
N ARG A 334 0.78 -13.64 5.91
CA ARG A 334 1.76 -14.59 6.44
C ARG A 334 1.11 -15.95 6.67
N ALA A 335 1.79 -17.00 6.21
CA ALA A 335 1.50 -18.38 6.57
C ALA A 335 2.10 -18.71 7.95
N ASP A 336 1.54 -19.72 8.62
CA ASP A 336 2.08 -20.25 9.87
C ASP A 336 3.60 -20.53 9.77
N GLY A 337 4.36 -19.97 10.71
CA GLY A 337 5.83 -20.07 10.77
C GLY A 337 6.57 -19.01 9.96
N GLU A 338 5.90 -18.21 9.14
CA GLU A 338 6.49 -17.04 8.48
C GLU A 338 6.69 -15.88 9.47
N HIS A 339 7.38 -14.83 9.04
CA HIS A 339 7.82 -13.76 9.94
C HIS A 339 7.76 -12.36 9.34
N VAL A 340 7.90 -11.39 10.22
CA VAL A 340 8.22 -9.99 9.89
C VAL A 340 9.44 -9.56 10.71
N TYR A 341 10.18 -8.55 10.25
CA TYR A 341 11.20 -7.90 11.05
C TYR A 341 10.62 -6.65 11.67
N LEU A 342 10.79 -6.50 12.98
CA LEU A 342 10.34 -5.32 13.71
C LEU A 342 11.48 -4.83 14.62
N PRO A 343 11.77 -3.51 14.62
CA PRO A 343 12.51 -2.88 15.70
C PRO A 343 11.95 -3.25 17.09
N ALA A 344 12.79 -3.13 18.12
CA ALA A 344 12.29 -3.19 19.49
C ALA A 344 11.31 -2.04 19.73
N GLY A 345 10.15 -2.33 20.31
CA GLY A 345 9.08 -1.35 20.43
C GLY A 345 7.71 -1.94 20.73
N LYS A 346 6.71 -1.06 20.83
CA LYS A 346 5.31 -1.42 21.02
C LYS A 346 4.58 -1.31 19.69
N TYR A 347 3.81 -2.34 19.35
CA TYR A 347 3.05 -2.38 18.09
C TYR A 347 1.59 -2.76 18.34
N HIS A 348 0.72 -2.23 17.50
CA HIS A 348 -0.68 -2.59 17.36
C HIS A 348 -0.82 -3.49 16.14
N VAL A 349 -1.36 -4.69 16.36
CA VAL A 349 -1.52 -5.71 15.32
C VAL A 349 -3.01 -5.99 15.14
N THR A 350 -3.53 -5.72 13.96
CA THR A 350 -4.86 -6.18 13.52
C THR A 350 -4.67 -7.40 12.63
N TYR A 351 -5.39 -8.49 12.88
CA TYR A 351 -5.23 -9.73 12.13
C TYR A 351 -6.56 -10.44 11.86
N GLY A 352 -6.61 -11.21 10.77
CA GLY A 352 -7.81 -11.92 10.31
C GLY A 352 -7.53 -12.73 9.05
N LYS A 353 -8.57 -13.25 8.38
CA LYS A 353 -8.44 -14.00 7.12
C LYS A 353 -9.75 -13.92 6.31
N GLY A 354 -9.84 -12.97 5.38
CA GLY A 354 -11.09 -12.74 4.65
C GLY A 354 -12.30 -12.40 5.55
N PRO A 355 -13.51 -12.32 4.97
CA PRO A 355 -14.72 -11.87 5.65
C PRO A 355 -15.38 -12.97 6.52
N GLU A 356 -15.08 -14.24 6.31
CA GLU A 356 -15.63 -15.39 7.07
C GLU A 356 -14.95 -15.59 8.44
N TYR A 357 -13.89 -14.84 8.72
CA TYR A 357 -13.21 -14.78 10.01
C TYR A 357 -13.44 -13.45 10.70
N LYS A 358 -13.51 -13.46 12.03
CA LYS A 358 -13.55 -12.24 12.82
C LYS A 358 -12.17 -11.58 12.81
N THR A 359 -12.15 -10.27 12.56
CA THR A 359 -10.97 -9.44 12.76
C THR A 359 -10.67 -9.31 14.25
N ALA A 360 -9.43 -9.55 14.64
CA ALA A 360 -8.95 -9.41 16.01
C ALA A 360 -7.83 -8.36 16.10
N GLN A 361 -7.61 -7.84 17.29
CA GLN A 361 -6.57 -6.84 17.58
C GLN A 361 -5.74 -7.25 18.78
N ARG A 362 -4.43 -7.00 18.72
CA ARG A 362 -3.48 -7.31 19.79
C ARG A 362 -2.39 -6.26 19.85
N VAL A 363 -2.05 -5.83 21.06
CA VAL A 363 -0.81 -5.07 21.31
C VAL A 363 0.32 -6.06 21.58
N ILE A 364 1.45 -5.87 20.91
CA ILE A 364 2.67 -6.68 21.09
C ILE A 364 3.82 -5.78 21.53
N ILE A 365 4.76 -6.35 22.29
CA ILE A 365 6.00 -5.70 22.70
C ILE A 365 7.15 -6.53 22.14
N VAL A 366 7.95 -5.92 21.27
CA VAL A 366 9.17 -6.51 20.72
C VAL A 366 10.33 -6.05 21.63
N PRO A 367 11.01 -6.98 22.32
CA PRO A 367 12.06 -6.62 23.27
C PRO A 367 13.37 -6.23 22.56
N GLU A 368 14.21 -5.47 23.26
CA GLU A 368 15.56 -5.15 22.82
C GLU A 368 16.51 -6.35 22.98
N ASN A 369 17.61 -6.33 22.21
CA ASN A 369 18.75 -7.24 22.37
C ASN A 369 18.41 -8.74 22.23
N VAL A 370 17.42 -9.07 21.39
CA VAL A 370 17.12 -10.45 20.99
C VAL A 370 17.09 -10.56 19.48
N ASP A 371 17.49 -11.72 18.95
CA ASP A 371 17.47 -11.94 17.49
C ASP A 371 16.06 -12.30 16.98
N SER A 372 15.26 -12.96 17.81
CA SER A 372 13.91 -13.40 17.42
C SER A 372 12.97 -13.59 18.60
N ILE A 373 11.66 -13.49 18.31
CA ILE A 373 10.57 -13.90 19.19
C ILE A 373 9.53 -14.69 18.39
N THR A 374 8.68 -15.44 19.07
CA THR A 374 7.55 -16.15 18.46
C THR A 374 6.26 -15.67 19.10
N LEU A 375 5.26 -15.39 18.26
CA LEU A 375 3.94 -14.91 18.68
C LEU A 375 2.86 -15.84 18.12
N ASP A 376 1.97 -16.29 19.00
CA ASP A 376 0.82 -17.12 18.60
C ASP A 376 -0.41 -16.26 18.29
N PHE A 377 -1.04 -16.54 17.15
CA PHE A 377 -2.26 -15.92 16.67
C PHE A 377 -3.29 -17.00 16.37
N GLN A 378 -4.43 -16.91 17.06
CA GLN A 378 -5.57 -17.81 16.89
C GLN A 378 -6.65 -17.06 16.12
N LEU A 379 -7.04 -17.59 14.95
CA LEU A 379 -8.16 -17.07 14.17
C LEU A 379 -9.48 -17.65 14.68
N GLU A 380 -10.54 -16.86 14.56
CA GLU A 380 -11.92 -17.27 14.89
C GLU A 380 -12.80 -17.13 13.66
N ARG A 381 -13.15 -18.28 13.06
CA ARG A 381 -14.10 -18.35 11.96
C ARG A 381 -15.53 -18.27 12.50
N TRP A 382 -16.37 -17.40 11.95
CA TRP A 382 -17.78 -17.30 12.36
C TRP A 382 -18.72 -18.08 11.44
N ILE A 383 -18.31 -18.35 10.20
CA ILE A 383 -19.00 -19.24 9.27
C ILE A 383 -17.99 -19.92 8.34
N HIS A 384 -18.25 -21.17 7.95
CA HIS A 384 -17.43 -21.88 6.97
C HIS A 384 -18.30 -22.27 5.77
N MET A 385 -18.40 -21.39 4.79
CA MET A 385 -19.30 -21.59 3.65
C MET A 385 -18.91 -22.81 2.82
N ALA A 386 -17.61 -23.05 2.63
CA ALA A 386 -17.12 -24.20 1.88
C ALA A 386 -17.50 -25.54 2.57
N ALA A 387 -17.53 -25.61 3.90
CA ALA A 387 -18.01 -26.78 4.63
C ALA A 387 -19.53 -27.01 4.47
N LEU A 388 -20.28 -25.96 4.13
CA LEU A 388 -21.67 -26.03 3.73
C LEU A 388 -21.84 -26.28 2.23
N GLY A 389 -20.78 -26.55 1.47
CA GLY A 389 -20.81 -26.77 0.02
C GLY A 389 -21.00 -25.49 -0.81
N TRP A 390 -20.80 -24.32 -0.22
CA TRP A 390 -20.80 -23.02 -0.90
C TRP A 390 -19.38 -22.51 -1.01
N TYR A 391 -18.83 -22.52 -2.22
CA TYR A 391 -17.45 -22.13 -2.47
C TYR A 391 -17.40 -20.70 -2.97
N SER A 392 -16.50 -19.89 -2.41
CA SER A 392 -16.33 -18.48 -2.77
C SER A 392 -15.36 -18.31 -3.94
N ALA A 393 -15.60 -17.33 -4.79
CA ALA A 393 -14.65 -16.91 -5.80
C ALA A 393 -14.65 -15.40 -6.01
N ASP A 394 -13.52 -14.93 -6.52
CA ASP A 394 -13.39 -13.67 -7.21
C ASP A 394 -12.90 -13.96 -8.63
N HIS A 395 -13.76 -13.74 -9.62
CA HIS A 395 -13.45 -14.09 -11.00
C HIS A 395 -12.73 -12.97 -11.76
N HIS A 396 -12.49 -11.80 -11.14
CA HIS A 396 -11.88 -10.64 -11.80
C HIS A 396 -10.83 -10.01 -10.88
N ILE A 397 -9.59 -10.48 -10.99
CA ILE A 397 -8.41 -9.86 -10.37
C ILE A 397 -7.30 -9.75 -11.41
N HIS A 398 -6.32 -8.87 -11.19
CA HIS A 398 -5.21 -8.62 -12.09
C HIS A 398 -3.87 -8.73 -11.38
N ALA A 399 -2.83 -9.06 -12.16
CA ALA A 399 -1.43 -9.05 -11.72
C ALA A 399 -0.61 -7.89 -12.31
N ALA A 400 -1.20 -7.05 -13.16
CA ALA A 400 -0.53 -5.89 -13.74
C ALA A 400 -1.52 -4.75 -13.95
N GLY A 401 -1.00 -3.55 -14.23
CA GLY A 401 -1.82 -2.36 -14.37
C GLY A 401 -2.27 -1.75 -13.04
N CYS A 402 -2.96 -0.61 -13.13
CA CYS A 402 -3.58 0.06 -11.98
C CYS A 402 -2.58 0.38 -10.84
N SER A 403 -2.75 -0.23 -9.65
CA SER A 403 -1.83 -0.05 -8.52
C SER A 403 -0.59 -0.93 -8.62
N HIS A 404 -0.50 -1.89 -9.55
CA HIS A 404 0.74 -2.61 -9.80
C HIS A 404 1.81 -1.74 -10.49
N TYR A 405 3.05 -2.21 -10.42
CA TYR A 405 4.19 -1.64 -11.10
C TYR A 405 4.38 -2.29 -12.48
N GLU A 406 5.05 -1.59 -13.40
CA GLU A 406 5.54 -2.19 -14.67
C GLU A 406 7.02 -2.59 -14.61
N SER A 407 7.74 -2.10 -13.61
CA SER A 407 9.16 -2.35 -13.38
C SER A 407 9.40 -2.47 -11.87
N PRO A 408 10.24 -3.41 -11.41
CA PRO A 408 11.20 -4.19 -12.19
C PRO A 408 10.66 -5.44 -12.88
N GLU A 409 9.45 -5.84 -12.56
CA GLU A 409 8.73 -6.92 -13.23
C GLU A 409 7.42 -6.35 -13.79
N GLU A 410 7.04 -6.73 -15.02
CA GLU A 410 5.86 -6.24 -15.73
C GLU A 410 4.55 -6.70 -15.06
N GLY A 411 4.29 -6.18 -13.86
CA GLY A 411 3.32 -6.70 -12.90
C GLY A 411 3.95 -7.63 -11.85
N VAL A 412 3.12 -8.47 -11.24
CA VAL A 412 3.50 -9.44 -10.21
C VAL A 412 3.37 -10.88 -10.71
N LEU A 413 4.01 -11.82 -10.00
CA LEU A 413 4.02 -13.23 -10.35
C LEU A 413 2.80 -13.99 -9.77
N PRO A 414 2.44 -15.16 -10.31
CA PRO A 414 1.32 -15.97 -9.83
C PRO A 414 1.37 -16.27 -8.33
N GLU A 415 2.53 -16.52 -7.74
CA GLU A 415 2.73 -16.78 -6.31
C GLU A 415 2.40 -15.56 -5.43
N HIS A 416 2.50 -14.35 -5.97
CA HIS A 416 2.13 -13.12 -5.26
C HIS A 416 0.60 -12.99 -5.19
N MET A 417 -0.09 -13.26 -6.30
CA MET A 417 -1.56 -13.29 -6.33
C MET A 417 -2.13 -14.46 -5.54
N TRP A 418 -1.48 -15.62 -5.59
CA TRP A 418 -1.84 -16.78 -4.78
C TRP A 418 -1.91 -16.45 -3.30
N ARG A 419 -0.94 -15.67 -2.80
CA ARG A 419 -0.91 -15.22 -1.40
C ARG A 419 -2.12 -14.33 -1.06
N GLN A 420 -2.53 -13.43 -1.95
CA GLN A 420 -3.75 -12.63 -1.76
C GLN A 420 -5.00 -13.54 -1.65
N ILE A 421 -5.16 -14.48 -2.58
CA ILE A 421 -6.31 -15.39 -2.63
C ILE A 421 -6.37 -16.26 -1.35
N GLN A 422 -5.23 -16.80 -0.91
CA GLN A 422 -5.13 -17.59 0.33
C GLN A 422 -5.42 -16.74 1.58
N GLY A 423 -4.87 -15.52 1.62
CA GLY A 423 -5.02 -14.61 2.74
C GLY A 423 -6.44 -14.09 2.94
N GLU A 424 -7.20 -14.01 1.84
CA GLU A 424 -8.60 -13.60 1.82
C GLU A 424 -9.59 -14.79 1.86
N ASP A 425 -9.09 -16.02 2.05
CA ASP A 425 -9.91 -17.24 2.17
C ASP A 425 -10.85 -17.48 0.97
N LEU A 426 -10.37 -17.21 -0.25
CA LEU A 426 -11.09 -17.52 -1.48
C LEU A 426 -10.89 -18.99 -1.87
N ASN A 427 -11.94 -19.64 -2.39
CA ASN A 427 -11.84 -20.99 -2.97
C ASN A 427 -11.44 -20.95 -4.45
N LEU A 428 -11.67 -19.84 -5.15
CA LEU A 428 -11.22 -19.65 -6.53
C LEU A 428 -10.85 -18.17 -6.75
N GLY A 429 -9.68 -17.92 -7.34
CA GLY A 429 -9.31 -16.61 -7.89
C GLY A 429 -8.97 -16.74 -9.36
N SER A 430 -9.63 -15.97 -10.21
CA SER A 430 -9.33 -15.90 -11.64
C SER A 430 -8.54 -14.63 -11.94
N ASN A 431 -7.23 -14.79 -12.15
CA ASN A 431 -6.36 -13.70 -12.53
C ASN A 431 -6.46 -13.43 -14.04
N LEU A 432 -7.09 -12.32 -14.40
CA LEU A 432 -7.36 -11.98 -15.78
C LEU A 432 -6.19 -11.19 -16.36
N THR A 433 -5.59 -11.73 -17.42
CA THR A 433 -4.65 -10.97 -18.24
C THR A 433 -5.44 -9.96 -19.06
N TRP A 434 -4.93 -8.73 -19.15
CA TRP A 434 -5.61 -7.61 -19.79
C TRP A 434 -4.58 -6.65 -20.40
N GLY A 435 -5.01 -5.50 -20.92
CA GLY A 435 -4.19 -4.58 -21.71
C GLY A 435 -2.80 -4.30 -21.11
N PRO A 436 -2.67 -3.76 -19.90
CA PRO A 436 -1.39 -3.46 -19.27
C PRO A 436 -0.49 -4.68 -19.11
N SER A 437 0.76 -4.57 -19.58
CA SER A 437 1.76 -5.65 -19.53
C SER A 437 1.28 -6.97 -20.15
N TRP A 438 0.30 -6.93 -21.06
CA TRP A 438 -0.33 -8.09 -21.71
C TRP A 438 0.68 -9.16 -22.12
N TYR A 439 1.72 -8.76 -22.87
CA TYR A 439 2.66 -9.72 -23.47
C TYR A 439 3.56 -10.41 -22.47
N TYR A 440 3.78 -9.80 -21.30
CA TYR A 440 4.47 -10.47 -20.19
C TYR A 440 3.49 -11.35 -19.43
N GLN A 441 2.35 -10.81 -18.98
CA GLN A 441 1.43 -11.53 -18.11
C GLN A 441 0.75 -12.73 -18.78
N LYS A 442 0.51 -12.69 -20.10
CA LYS A 442 -0.11 -13.80 -20.82
C LYS A 442 0.69 -15.10 -20.77
N GLN A 443 1.99 -15.05 -20.48
CA GLN A 443 2.82 -16.27 -20.34
C GLN A 443 2.33 -17.20 -19.22
N PHE A 444 1.56 -16.68 -18.26
CA PHE A 444 0.98 -17.44 -17.17
C PHE A 444 -0.36 -18.11 -17.53
N PHE A 445 -0.95 -17.77 -18.67
CA PHE A 445 -2.14 -18.44 -19.19
C PHE A 445 -1.78 -19.84 -19.73
N THR A 446 -2.58 -20.85 -19.36
CA THR A 446 -2.39 -22.23 -19.81
C THR A 446 -3.69 -22.94 -20.22
N GLY A 447 -4.83 -22.27 -20.11
CA GLY A 447 -6.15 -22.88 -20.21
C GLY A 447 -6.43 -23.96 -19.16
N LYS A 448 -5.65 -24.02 -18.08
CA LYS A 448 -5.75 -24.99 -16.96
C LYS A 448 -5.56 -24.29 -15.62
N ASP A 449 -5.90 -25.00 -14.55
CA ASP A 449 -5.66 -24.56 -13.19
C ASP A 449 -4.15 -24.41 -12.97
N HIS A 450 -3.73 -23.32 -12.34
CA HIS A 450 -2.33 -23.03 -12.10
C HIS A 450 -1.73 -24.07 -11.13
N PRO A 451 -0.46 -24.50 -11.27
CA PRO A 451 0.16 -25.51 -10.39
C PRO A 451 0.19 -25.19 -8.89
N LEU A 452 0.00 -23.92 -8.52
CA LEU A 452 -0.13 -23.51 -7.11
C LEU A 452 -1.47 -23.93 -6.49
N SER A 453 -2.48 -24.21 -7.32
CA SER A 453 -3.80 -24.67 -6.87
C SER A 453 -3.69 -25.93 -6.02
N ASN A 454 -4.60 -26.06 -5.06
CA ASN A 454 -4.69 -27.21 -4.18
C ASN A 454 -6.16 -27.65 -4.02
N GLN A 455 -6.44 -28.57 -3.10
CA GLN A 455 -7.78 -29.13 -2.92
C GLN A 455 -8.83 -28.12 -2.40
N ASN A 456 -8.39 -27.01 -1.80
CA ASN A 456 -9.25 -26.03 -1.13
C ASN A 456 -9.31 -24.69 -1.87
N THR A 457 -8.35 -24.43 -2.75
CA THR A 457 -8.29 -23.19 -3.53
C THR A 457 -7.73 -23.42 -4.92
N ILE A 458 -8.34 -22.76 -5.91
CA ILE A 458 -7.91 -22.76 -7.31
C ILE A 458 -7.44 -21.36 -7.68
N LEU A 459 -6.28 -21.29 -8.34
CA LEU A 459 -5.85 -20.11 -9.09
C LEU A 459 -5.91 -20.44 -10.57
N ARG A 460 -6.51 -19.57 -11.35
CA ARG A 460 -6.58 -19.73 -12.80
C ARG A 460 -6.28 -18.42 -13.49
N TYR A 461 -5.69 -18.50 -14.68
CA TYR A 461 -5.53 -17.37 -15.57
C TYR A 461 -6.54 -17.45 -16.71
N ASP A 462 -7.17 -16.33 -17.00
CA ASP A 462 -8.14 -16.13 -18.09
C ASP A 462 -7.99 -14.67 -18.60
N VAL A 463 -8.97 -14.09 -19.29
CA VAL A 463 -8.80 -12.78 -19.96
C VAL A 463 -9.90 -11.80 -19.58
N GLU A 464 -9.49 -10.55 -19.35
CA GLU A 464 -10.35 -9.38 -19.43
C GLU A 464 -9.98 -8.61 -20.70
N VAL A 465 -10.98 -8.24 -21.49
CA VAL A 465 -10.78 -7.44 -22.70
C VAL A 465 -11.03 -5.98 -22.34
N SER A 466 -9.96 -5.34 -21.87
CA SER A 466 -9.85 -3.94 -21.44
C SER A 466 -8.48 -3.39 -21.86
N GLY A 467 -8.47 -2.18 -22.43
CA GLY A 467 -7.31 -1.65 -23.16
C GLY A 467 -7.20 -2.18 -24.61
N PHE A 468 -8.22 -2.86 -25.11
CA PHE A 468 -8.35 -3.36 -26.48
C PHE A 468 -9.16 -2.39 -27.36
N PRO A 469 -9.15 -2.53 -28.70
CA PRO A 469 -9.98 -1.71 -29.59
C PRO A 469 -11.48 -1.68 -29.22
N SER A 470 -12.01 -2.77 -28.64
CA SER A 470 -13.40 -2.89 -28.19
C SER A 470 -13.72 -2.19 -26.87
N SER A 471 -12.74 -1.64 -26.13
CA SER A 471 -12.95 -1.15 -24.75
C SER A 471 -14.07 -0.12 -24.63
N HIS A 472 -14.27 0.71 -25.65
CA HIS A 472 -15.34 1.72 -25.66
C HIS A 472 -16.76 1.09 -25.67
N ALA A 473 -16.90 -0.15 -26.13
CA ALA A 473 -18.15 -0.91 -26.15
C ALA A 473 -18.42 -1.64 -24.82
N GLY A 474 -17.50 -1.51 -23.87
CA GLY A 474 -17.57 -2.11 -22.54
C GLY A 474 -16.51 -3.18 -22.35
N HIS A 475 -16.01 -3.28 -21.13
CA HIS A 475 -15.04 -4.31 -20.76
C HIS A 475 -15.76 -5.64 -20.51
N ILE A 476 -15.13 -6.74 -20.93
CA ILE A 476 -15.72 -8.07 -20.85
C ILE A 476 -14.77 -9.05 -20.17
N VAL A 477 -15.36 -9.89 -19.32
CA VAL A 477 -14.69 -11.00 -18.64
C VAL A 477 -14.92 -12.27 -19.44
N LEU A 478 -13.83 -12.97 -19.77
CA LEU A 478 -13.83 -14.22 -20.51
C LEU A 478 -13.19 -15.30 -19.63
N LEU A 479 -13.99 -16.24 -19.11
CA LEU A 479 -13.53 -17.31 -18.23
C LEU A 479 -13.49 -18.65 -18.95
N ASN A 480 -12.71 -19.61 -18.43
CA ASN A 480 -12.62 -20.97 -18.96
C ASN A 480 -12.18 -20.99 -20.44
N LEU A 481 -11.25 -20.11 -20.80
CA LEU A 481 -10.64 -20.11 -22.12
C LEU A 481 -9.67 -21.29 -22.26
N LYS A 482 -9.48 -21.72 -23.50
CA LYS A 482 -8.45 -22.68 -23.95
C LYS A 482 -7.36 -21.99 -24.76
N GLU A 483 -7.73 -20.90 -25.42
CA GLU A 483 -6.90 -20.02 -26.23
C GLU A 483 -7.22 -18.57 -25.82
N ASP A 484 -6.19 -17.79 -25.52
CA ASP A 484 -6.27 -16.40 -25.09
C ASP A 484 -5.98 -15.40 -26.22
N ASP A 485 -5.49 -15.85 -27.39
CA ASP A 485 -5.33 -15.01 -28.58
C ASP A 485 -6.51 -15.07 -29.54
N TYR A 486 -7.05 -13.89 -29.89
CA TYR A 486 -8.10 -13.79 -30.89
C TYR A 486 -7.59 -14.28 -32.27
N PRO A 487 -8.34 -15.13 -33.00
CA PRO A 487 -7.84 -15.77 -34.22
C PRO A 487 -7.41 -14.77 -35.30
N GLY A 488 -6.23 -15.01 -35.88
CA GLY A 488 -5.71 -14.20 -36.97
C GLY A 488 -5.12 -12.84 -36.56
N THR A 489 -4.89 -12.64 -35.26
CA THR A 489 -4.23 -11.45 -34.71
C THR A 489 -2.83 -11.81 -34.20
N ALA A 490 -1.92 -10.84 -34.24
CA ALA A 490 -0.58 -10.93 -33.67
C ALA A 490 -0.40 -9.96 -32.48
N GLU A 491 -1.16 -8.87 -32.48
CA GLU A 491 -1.08 -7.79 -31.49
C GLU A 491 -2.50 -7.39 -31.04
N ILE A 492 -2.62 -6.79 -29.84
CA ILE A 492 -3.91 -6.38 -29.26
C ILE A 492 -4.70 -5.46 -30.19
N GLU A 493 -4.04 -4.54 -30.91
CA GLU A 493 -4.68 -3.53 -31.75
C GLU A 493 -5.40 -4.12 -32.96
N GLN A 494 -5.16 -5.40 -33.27
CA GLN A 494 -5.81 -6.13 -34.36
C GLN A 494 -7.09 -6.86 -33.91
N TRP A 495 -7.40 -6.86 -32.61
CA TRP A 495 -8.62 -7.44 -32.09
C TRP A 495 -9.86 -6.66 -32.57
N PRO A 496 -11.05 -7.27 -32.59
CA PRO A 496 -12.28 -6.59 -32.99
C PRO A 496 -12.55 -5.31 -32.20
N SER A 497 -13.15 -4.31 -32.85
CA SER A 497 -13.48 -3.01 -32.24
C SER A 497 -14.82 -2.97 -31.50
N TRP A 498 -15.48 -4.10 -31.30
CA TRP A 498 -16.68 -4.23 -30.44
C TRP A 498 -16.72 -5.64 -29.83
N THR A 499 -17.55 -5.83 -28.80
CA THR A 499 -17.47 -7.00 -27.90
C THR A 499 -18.08 -8.27 -28.50
N LEU A 500 -19.14 -8.17 -29.30
CA LEU A 500 -19.89 -9.33 -29.82
C LEU A 500 -19.03 -10.44 -30.47
N PRO A 501 -18.13 -10.18 -31.44
CA PRO A 501 -17.30 -11.22 -32.06
C PRO A 501 -16.35 -11.89 -31.07
N ILE A 502 -15.85 -11.13 -30.10
CA ILE A 502 -14.95 -11.62 -29.05
C ILE A 502 -15.70 -12.57 -28.11
N LEU A 503 -16.91 -12.16 -27.69
CA LEU A 503 -17.81 -12.99 -26.89
C LEU A 503 -18.18 -14.29 -27.63
N GLN A 504 -18.52 -14.20 -28.93
CA GLN A 504 -18.80 -15.39 -29.75
C GLN A 504 -17.59 -16.33 -29.85
N TRP A 505 -16.39 -15.78 -30.03
CA TRP A 505 -15.15 -16.55 -30.05
C TRP A 505 -14.92 -17.28 -28.73
N ALA A 506 -15.01 -16.59 -27.59
CA ALA A 506 -14.90 -17.21 -26.27
C ALA A 506 -15.92 -18.34 -26.07
N LYS A 507 -17.18 -18.13 -26.47
CA LYS A 507 -18.23 -19.15 -26.40
C LYS A 507 -17.93 -20.37 -27.28
N SER A 508 -17.33 -20.16 -28.46
CA SER A 508 -17.02 -21.24 -29.41
C SER A 508 -16.03 -22.28 -28.85
N GLN A 509 -15.19 -21.89 -27.89
CA GLN A 509 -14.24 -22.77 -27.22
C GLN A 509 -14.75 -23.35 -25.88
N GLY A 510 -15.94 -22.93 -25.44
CA GLY A 510 -16.55 -23.35 -24.18
C GLY A 510 -16.37 -22.37 -23.03
N GLY A 511 -15.90 -21.15 -23.32
CA GLY A 511 -15.74 -20.09 -22.32
C GLY A 511 -17.08 -19.58 -21.78
N LEU A 512 -17.02 -19.00 -20.59
CA LEU A 512 -18.10 -18.22 -19.99
C LEU A 512 -17.81 -16.74 -20.22
N THR A 513 -18.87 -15.97 -20.47
CA THR A 513 -18.73 -14.57 -20.87
C THR A 513 -19.63 -13.65 -20.03
N GLY A 514 -19.11 -12.48 -19.69
CA GLY A 514 -19.82 -11.43 -18.98
C GLY A 514 -19.21 -10.06 -19.20
N TYR A 515 -19.88 -9.01 -18.72
CA TYR A 515 -19.33 -7.66 -18.67
C TYR A 515 -18.72 -7.40 -17.30
N ALA A 516 -17.54 -6.77 -17.29
CA ALA A 516 -16.85 -6.33 -16.08
C ALA A 516 -17.46 -5.03 -15.54
N HIS A 517 -17.30 -4.80 -14.22
CA HIS A 517 -17.57 -3.58 -13.47
C HIS A 517 -18.75 -2.81 -14.05
N SER A 518 -19.87 -3.51 -14.13
CA SER A 518 -20.84 -3.32 -15.20
C SER A 518 -21.55 -1.96 -15.13
N GLY A 519 -21.61 -1.34 -13.95
CA GLY A 519 -22.24 -0.04 -13.74
C GLY A 519 -21.43 1.17 -14.19
N TRP A 520 -20.13 1.05 -14.53
CA TRP A 520 -19.33 2.21 -14.89
C TRP A 520 -19.81 2.87 -16.19
N GLY A 521 -20.12 4.17 -16.13
CA GLY A 521 -20.71 4.90 -17.25
C GLY A 521 -22.22 4.68 -17.44
N LEU A 522 -22.86 3.86 -16.58
CA LEU A 522 -24.30 3.58 -16.65
C LEU A 522 -25.13 4.36 -15.64
N ALA A 523 -24.54 5.37 -14.99
CA ALA A 523 -25.29 6.27 -14.13
C ALA A 523 -26.47 6.90 -14.91
N PRO A 524 -27.64 7.07 -14.27
CA PRO A 524 -28.78 7.68 -14.93
C PRO A 524 -28.46 9.15 -15.29
N VAL A 525 -28.95 9.63 -16.44
CA VAL A 525 -28.75 11.03 -16.88
C VAL A 525 -29.31 12.03 -15.86
N GLU A 526 -30.42 11.67 -15.21
CA GLU A 526 -30.98 12.35 -14.06
C GLU A 526 -30.70 11.51 -12.80
N PRO A 527 -29.94 12.02 -11.81
CA PRO A 527 -29.63 11.26 -10.60
C PRO A 527 -30.89 10.76 -9.89
N THR A 528 -30.91 9.45 -9.59
CA THR A 528 -31.98 8.81 -8.83
C THR A 528 -31.42 7.61 -8.06
N ASP A 529 -31.99 7.34 -6.89
CA ASP A 529 -31.75 6.14 -6.11
C ASP A 529 -32.85 5.08 -6.34
N ASP A 530 -33.87 5.39 -7.16
CA ASP A 530 -34.93 4.46 -7.51
C ASP A 530 -34.35 3.28 -8.29
N PHE A 531 -34.86 2.10 -7.97
CA PHE A 531 -34.33 0.87 -8.54
C PHE A 531 -35.37 -0.28 -8.59
N PRO A 532 -35.69 -0.84 -9.77
CA PRO A 532 -35.27 -0.37 -11.09
C PRO A 532 -35.91 0.99 -11.44
N ASN A 533 -35.26 1.76 -12.31
CA ASN A 533 -35.77 3.04 -12.81
C ASN A 533 -35.71 3.11 -14.34
N PHE A 534 -36.51 3.99 -14.94
CA PHE A 534 -36.60 4.16 -16.40
C PHE A 534 -35.79 5.34 -16.94
N VAL A 535 -34.92 5.93 -16.11
CA VAL A 535 -34.05 7.03 -16.56
C VAL A 535 -32.97 6.44 -17.46
N THR A 536 -32.79 7.01 -18.64
CA THR A 536 -31.79 6.55 -19.61
C THR A 536 -30.39 6.59 -18.98
N PRO A 537 -29.58 5.51 -19.08
CA PRO A 537 -28.20 5.53 -18.64
C PRO A 537 -27.34 6.39 -19.59
N LYS A 538 -26.26 6.98 -19.08
CA LYS A 538 -25.36 7.81 -19.88
C LYS A 538 -24.60 7.03 -20.96
N MET A 539 -24.23 5.78 -20.69
CA MET A 539 -23.40 4.93 -21.55
C MET A 539 -22.09 5.64 -21.98
N ASP A 540 -21.45 6.34 -21.03
CA ASP A 540 -20.30 7.22 -21.26
C ASP A 540 -19.02 6.74 -20.55
N GLY A 541 -18.95 5.45 -20.22
CA GLY A 541 -17.83 4.85 -19.49
C GLY A 541 -17.46 3.46 -20.00
N ILE A 542 -16.82 2.67 -19.15
CA ILE A 542 -16.20 1.39 -19.50
C ILE A 542 -17.05 0.15 -19.14
N GLY A 543 -18.20 0.35 -18.49
CA GLY A 543 -19.10 -0.72 -18.06
C GLY A 543 -19.88 -1.33 -19.23
N ALA A 544 -21.08 -1.84 -18.95
CA ALA A 544 -21.78 -2.76 -19.84
C ALA A 544 -22.49 -2.11 -21.06
N ASN A 545 -21.83 -1.19 -21.78
CA ASN A 545 -22.43 -0.37 -22.85
C ASN A 545 -23.09 -1.19 -23.99
N GLU A 546 -22.43 -2.26 -24.46
CA GLU A 546 -22.96 -3.11 -25.55
C GLU A 546 -23.82 -4.30 -25.03
N TYR A 547 -24.05 -4.42 -23.72
CA TYR A 547 -24.75 -5.57 -23.13
C TYR A 547 -26.15 -5.82 -23.69
N VAL A 548 -26.93 -4.76 -23.95
CA VAL A 548 -28.28 -4.89 -24.51
C VAL A 548 -28.31 -5.55 -25.89
N VAL A 549 -27.23 -5.41 -26.66
CA VAL A 549 -27.07 -6.08 -27.96
C VAL A 549 -26.64 -7.53 -27.72
N THR A 550 -25.58 -7.74 -26.95
CA THR A 550 -24.95 -9.06 -26.79
C THR A 550 -25.81 -10.05 -26.00
N VAL A 551 -26.63 -9.58 -25.06
CA VAL A 551 -27.62 -10.44 -24.38
C VAL A 551 -28.68 -10.98 -25.36
N ALA A 552 -29.09 -10.19 -26.36
CA ALA A 552 -30.04 -10.62 -27.39
C ALA A 552 -29.44 -11.67 -28.34
N HIS A 553 -28.11 -11.71 -28.46
CA HIS A 553 -27.40 -12.74 -29.20
C HIS A 553 -27.12 -14.03 -28.40
N ASN A 554 -27.58 -14.10 -27.14
CA ASN A 554 -27.37 -15.25 -26.25
C ASN A 554 -25.87 -15.60 -26.06
N VAL A 555 -25.02 -14.58 -26.00
CA VAL A 555 -23.57 -14.72 -25.80
C VAL A 555 -23.09 -14.18 -24.45
N ILE A 556 -24.00 -14.01 -23.48
CA ILE A 556 -23.69 -13.54 -22.13
C ILE A 556 -24.20 -14.57 -21.12
N ASP A 557 -23.31 -15.13 -20.31
CA ASP A 557 -23.66 -16.09 -19.24
C ASP A 557 -23.93 -15.38 -17.91
N PHE A 558 -23.15 -14.35 -17.58
CA PHE A 558 -23.27 -13.60 -16.34
C PHE A 558 -23.10 -12.09 -16.55
N TYR A 559 -23.56 -11.34 -15.55
CA TYR A 559 -23.42 -9.90 -15.42
C TYR A 559 -22.66 -9.65 -14.11
N SER A 560 -21.50 -9.00 -14.17
CA SER A 560 -20.69 -8.78 -12.97
C SER A 560 -21.28 -7.70 -12.08
N ALA A 561 -21.09 -7.88 -10.77
CA ALA A 561 -21.64 -6.98 -9.77
C ALA A 561 -20.79 -6.94 -8.49
N GLY A 562 -21.03 -5.91 -7.68
CA GLY A 562 -20.49 -5.78 -6.34
C GLY A 562 -19.25 -4.90 -6.24
N ASP A 563 -18.78 -4.31 -7.33
CA ASP A 563 -17.65 -3.38 -7.40
C ASP A 563 -18.06 -1.98 -7.88
N THR A 564 -19.25 -1.81 -8.46
CA THR A 564 -19.80 -0.52 -8.89
C THR A 564 -21.07 -0.13 -8.11
N PRO A 565 -21.57 1.12 -8.23
CA PRO A 565 -22.73 1.57 -7.45
C PRO A 565 -24.01 0.86 -7.90
N ALA A 566 -24.73 0.26 -6.95
CA ALA A 566 -25.88 -0.60 -7.22
C ALA A 566 -26.94 -0.01 -8.18
N PRO A 567 -27.33 1.28 -8.10
CA PRO A 567 -28.30 1.84 -9.05
C PRO A 567 -27.81 1.86 -10.51
N ALA A 568 -26.51 2.09 -10.74
CA ALA A 568 -25.94 2.05 -12.09
C ALA A 568 -25.66 0.62 -12.54
N GLU A 569 -25.18 -0.21 -11.62
CA GLU A 569 -24.81 -1.62 -11.85
C GLU A 569 -26.02 -2.48 -12.19
N LEU A 570 -27.03 -2.49 -11.32
CA LEU A 570 -28.07 -3.51 -11.40
C LEU A 570 -29.21 -3.12 -12.38
N ASN A 571 -29.33 -1.85 -12.80
CA ASN A 571 -30.61 -1.34 -13.35
C ASN A 571 -30.88 -1.96 -14.70
N MET A 572 -29.84 -2.00 -15.53
CA MET A 572 -29.89 -2.66 -16.82
C MET A 572 -30.13 -4.17 -16.67
N TRP A 573 -29.53 -4.82 -15.67
CA TRP A 573 -29.76 -6.24 -15.41
C TRP A 573 -31.23 -6.54 -15.05
N TYR A 574 -31.85 -5.76 -14.16
CA TYR A 574 -33.29 -5.96 -13.85
C TYR A 574 -34.19 -5.71 -15.05
N HIS A 575 -33.88 -4.71 -15.89
CA HIS A 575 -34.63 -4.50 -17.13
C HIS A 575 -34.49 -5.67 -18.11
N THR A 576 -33.31 -6.25 -18.27
CA THR A 576 -33.16 -7.43 -19.14
C THR A 576 -33.89 -8.66 -18.57
N LEU A 577 -33.92 -8.84 -17.24
CA LEU A 577 -34.75 -9.87 -16.60
C LEU A 577 -36.24 -9.68 -16.87
N ASN A 578 -36.73 -8.43 -16.77
CA ASN A 578 -38.12 -8.05 -17.07
C ASN A 578 -38.46 -8.28 -18.55
N CYS A 579 -37.49 -8.14 -19.45
CA CYS A 579 -37.63 -8.46 -20.88
C CYS A 579 -37.56 -9.98 -21.19
N GLY A 580 -37.42 -10.83 -20.18
CA GLY A 580 -37.41 -12.29 -20.36
C GLY A 580 -36.01 -12.92 -20.51
N PHE A 581 -34.95 -12.12 -20.55
CA PHE A 581 -33.59 -12.65 -20.49
C PHE A 581 -33.32 -13.25 -19.10
N ARG A 582 -32.37 -14.19 -19.03
CA ARG A 582 -32.05 -14.94 -17.80
C ARG A 582 -30.55 -14.99 -17.53
N THR A 583 -29.85 -13.90 -17.84
CA THR A 583 -28.44 -13.71 -17.51
C THR A 583 -28.23 -13.83 -16.02
N ARG A 584 -27.19 -14.56 -15.60
CA ARG A 584 -26.86 -14.74 -14.18
C ARG A 584 -26.12 -13.52 -13.64
N ILE A 585 -25.93 -13.48 -12.34
CA ILE A 585 -25.13 -12.44 -11.68
C ILE A 585 -23.88 -13.10 -11.08
N SER A 586 -22.75 -12.42 -11.16
CA SER A 586 -21.49 -12.91 -10.59
C SER A 586 -20.74 -11.78 -9.89
N GLY A 587 -20.07 -12.11 -8.79
CA GLY A 587 -19.42 -11.14 -7.90
C GLY A 587 -17.96 -10.98 -8.29
N GLU A 588 -17.47 -9.75 -8.35
CA GLU A 588 -16.12 -9.45 -8.78
C GLU A 588 -15.53 -8.23 -8.07
N THR A 589 -14.21 -8.15 -7.98
CA THR A 589 -13.57 -6.94 -7.43
C THR A 589 -12.94 -6.03 -8.45
N ASP A 590 -12.48 -6.61 -9.57
CA ASP A 590 -11.53 -5.96 -10.46
C ASP A 590 -10.33 -5.41 -9.65
N PHE A 591 -9.75 -6.27 -8.80
CA PHE A 591 -8.60 -5.92 -7.98
C PHE A 591 -7.34 -5.84 -8.86
N PRO A 592 -6.47 -4.81 -8.73
CA PRO A 592 -6.58 -3.65 -7.85
C PRO A 592 -7.15 -2.38 -8.53
N CYS A 593 -7.84 -2.50 -9.66
CA CYS A 593 -8.26 -1.39 -10.50
C CYS A 593 -9.46 -0.60 -9.97
N ILE A 594 -10.49 -1.29 -9.48
CA ILE A 594 -11.62 -0.63 -8.80
C ILE A 594 -11.34 -0.48 -7.31
N SER A 595 -10.69 -1.48 -6.71
CA SER A 595 -10.22 -1.40 -5.33
C SER A 595 -8.91 -2.14 -5.17
N ASP A 596 -7.91 -1.43 -4.66
CA ASP A 596 -6.59 -1.95 -4.36
C ASP A 596 -6.45 -2.50 -2.93
N GLU A 597 -7.56 -2.57 -2.17
CA GLU A 597 -7.57 -3.03 -0.79
C GLU A 597 -7.33 -4.54 -0.71
N ARG A 598 -8.26 -5.36 -1.21
CA ARG A 598 -8.27 -6.83 -1.08
C ARG A 598 -8.97 -7.47 -2.27
N VAL A 599 -8.53 -8.67 -2.63
CA VAL A 599 -9.29 -9.56 -3.51
C VAL A 599 -10.54 -10.07 -2.80
N GLY A 600 -11.61 -10.35 -3.54
CA GLY A 600 -12.86 -10.86 -3.00
C GLY A 600 -13.64 -9.91 -2.09
N ARG A 601 -13.55 -8.58 -2.26
CA ARG A 601 -14.48 -7.64 -1.58
C ARG A 601 -15.92 -7.81 -2.04
N ALA A 602 -16.11 -8.16 -3.31
CA ALA A 602 -17.33 -8.83 -3.75
C ALA A 602 -16.94 -10.22 -4.23
N ARG A 603 -17.78 -11.19 -3.90
CA ARG A 603 -17.55 -12.61 -4.17
C ARG A 603 -18.79 -13.21 -4.75
N ILE A 604 -18.58 -14.16 -5.64
CA ILE A 604 -19.60 -15.14 -5.99
C ILE A 604 -19.44 -16.37 -5.09
N TYR A 605 -20.55 -16.85 -4.55
CA TYR A 605 -20.62 -18.13 -3.86
C TYR A 605 -21.39 -19.12 -4.72
N ALA A 606 -20.75 -20.20 -5.14
CA ALA A 606 -21.36 -21.26 -5.95
C ALA A 606 -21.60 -22.53 -5.13
N LYS A 607 -22.77 -23.15 -5.32
CA LYS A 607 -23.11 -24.42 -4.65
C LYS A 607 -22.54 -25.61 -5.44
N LEU A 608 -21.64 -26.37 -4.81
CA LEU A 608 -20.97 -27.53 -5.41
C LEU A 608 -20.91 -28.70 -4.43
N ASP A 609 -20.75 -29.92 -4.96
CA ASP A 609 -20.48 -31.12 -4.14
C ASP A 609 -19.01 -31.17 -3.67
N LYS A 610 -18.11 -30.63 -4.49
CA LYS A 610 -16.68 -30.47 -4.21
C LYS A 610 -16.13 -29.30 -5.03
N LEU A 611 -15.01 -28.75 -4.60
CA LEU A 611 -14.30 -27.73 -5.38
C LEU A 611 -13.64 -28.38 -6.60
N ASP A 612 -14.09 -28.00 -7.79
CA ASP A 612 -13.38 -28.19 -9.05
C ASP A 612 -13.79 -27.09 -10.04
N PHE A 613 -12.85 -26.69 -10.90
CA PHE A 613 -13.06 -25.56 -11.79
C PHE A 613 -14.23 -25.77 -12.79
N PRO A 614 -14.34 -26.92 -13.49
CA PRO A 614 -15.45 -27.15 -14.42
C PRO A 614 -16.82 -27.12 -13.75
N GLY A 615 -16.95 -27.72 -12.56
CA GLY A 615 -18.16 -27.69 -11.76
C GLY A 615 -18.51 -26.27 -11.32
N TYR A 616 -17.51 -25.47 -10.93
CA TYR A 616 -17.71 -24.06 -10.59
C TYR A 616 -18.28 -23.28 -11.78
N MET A 617 -17.68 -23.40 -12.96
CA MET A 617 -18.16 -22.74 -14.17
C MET A 617 -19.58 -23.19 -14.55
N ASP A 618 -19.89 -24.49 -14.45
CA ASP A 618 -21.24 -25.00 -14.68
C ASP A 618 -22.26 -24.44 -13.67
N ALA A 619 -21.88 -24.28 -12.40
CA ALA A 619 -22.73 -23.67 -11.38
C ALA A 619 -23.04 -22.20 -11.68
N ILE A 620 -22.04 -21.40 -12.08
CA ILE A 620 -22.24 -20.01 -12.53
C ILE A 620 -23.23 -19.99 -13.71
N LYS A 621 -22.98 -20.79 -14.75
CA LYS A 621 -23.82 -20.86 -15.95
C LYS A 621 -25.27 -21.23 -15.64
N LYS A 622 -25.48 -22.15 -14.69
CA LYS A 622 -26.83 -22.58 -14.25
C LYS A 622 -27.48 -21.58 -13.30
N GLY A 623 -26.76 -20.59 -12.79
CA GLY A 623 -27.24 -19.66 -11.76
C GLY A 623 -27.39 -20.31 -10.39
N LYS A 624 -26.60 -21.36 -10.09
CA LYS A 624 -26.54 -21.98 -8.76
C LYS A 624 -25.54 -21.24 -7.85
N SER A 625 -25.69 -19.93 -7.81
CA SER A 625 -24.76 -19.02 -7.16
C SER A 625 -25.46 -17.73 -6.70
N TYR A 626 -24.81 -17.02 -5.78
CA TYR A 626 -25.22 -15.67 -5.37
C TYR A 626 -23.99 -14.78 -5.15
N VAL A 627 -24.20 -13.46 -5.13
CA VAL A 627 -23.17 -12.45 -4.86
C VAL A 627 -23.29 -11.95 -3.42
N SER A 628 -22.15 -11.81 -2.74
CA SER A 628 -22.06 -11.24 -1.39
C SER A 628 -20.66 -10.64 -1.18
N ASP A 629 -20.55 -9.72 -0.22
CA ASP A 629 -19.27 -9.25 0.32
C ASP A 629 -18.59 -10.28 1.24
N GLY A 630 -19.28 -11.38 1.56
CA GLY A 630 -18.84 -12.44 2.45
C GLY A 630 -19.06 -12.15 3.94
N PHE A 631 -19.56 -10.96 4.32
CA PHE A 631 -19.94 -10.63 5.69
C PHE A 631 -21.39 -11.00 6.01
N SER A 632 -22.20 -11.21 4.97
CA SER A 632 -23.61 -11.61 5.10
C SER A 632 -23.96 -12.76 4.16
N HIS A 633 -24.67 -13.76 4.68
CA HIS A 633 -25.11 -14.92 3.91
C HIS A 633 -26.60 -15.14 4.07
N LEU A 634 -27.30 -15.22 2.94
CA LEU A 634 -28.72 -15.55 2.88
C LEU A 634 -28.91 -16.88 2.14
N ILE A 635 -28.26 -17.93 2.63
CA ILE A 635 -28.34 -19.28 2.06
C ILE A 635 -29.70 -19.91 2.31
N ASP A 636 -30.12 -20.77 1.37
CA ASP A 636 -31.39 -21.50 1.42
C ASP A 636 -32.65 -20.63 1.53
N PHE A 637 -32.52 -19.33 1.21
CA PHE A 637 -33.66 -18.44 1.08
C PHE A 637 -34.58 -18.90 -0.04
N LYS A 638 -35.88 -18.93 0.26
CA LYS A 638 -36.92 -19.39 -0.66
C LYS A 638 -37.97 -18.32 -0.81
N VAL A 639 -38.41 -18.11 -2.05
CA VAL A 639 -39.54 -17.24 -2.37
C VAL A 639 -40.67 -18.14 -2.87
N ASN A 640 -41.84 -18.06 -2.23
CA ASN A 640 -43.00 -18.92 -2.56
C ASN A 640 -42.70 -20.43 -2.48
N SER A 641 -41.84 -20.85 -1.54
CA SER A 641 -41.36 -22.24 -1.38
C SER A 641 -40.50 -22.77 -2.54
N ILE A 642 -40.03 -21.87 -3.42
CA ILE A 642 -39.09 -22.15 -4.51
C ILE A 642 -37.70 -21.68 -4.09
#